data_AF-Q7UT81-F1
#
_entry.id   AF-Q7UT81-F1
#
_cell.length_a   1.000
_cell.length_b   1.000
_cell.length_c   1.000
_cell.angle_alpha   90.00
_cell.angle_beta   90.00
_cell.angle_gamma   90.00
#
_symmetry.space_group_name_H-M   'P 1'
#
loop_
_entity.id
_entity.type
_entity.pdbx_description
1 polymer ?
#
loop_
_entity_poly.entity_id
_entity_poly.type
_entity_poly.pdbx_seq_one_letter_code
_entity_poly.pdbx_strand_id
1 'polypeptide(L)'
;MPSSSRSLSHRPARPNGPSRRTQTWFETGWMQSANSNHPGFSARSEPQCPTIQIRVRGFDHIIRHFEHPSTLRWSMIYVERWPRHRSPGWRPFGRQVSIQPICSFSDAGSQVMVGRLIQLDPSRYAFRSRTSSGGNVFHARQGLAFAGSATGSESVGVRLSLVLRAICCCIVAFWMILGSLFVSAIAEEPTRYEKLRRERIPRESLIDRSSVESTRGPAGLRRFRWDFSRASDKDFGGWPDNWLRYDGPGYPNYVGIRIEARDPKLEEVVLPMDTAALKPWRRLRQLYPNMSPLPPSLADILVDRCLSIHLDGGLARVESPSLPANPTFQYQFSVDVRTQGLVHDHVYAQIVFEDASGNELGIRETEHVTKSTDWTTLTLTDLLPPRRADRMYVRLMVVGGEDGLEDITGHVGFDNVMFRQYPQLKVATDKSLGVYLPSETVVVRSEMLGLSNEHTRLRLRLYDQHNKTLGTFTRAIDPVEEAARLQAEEDNSKAEKDAGEPKETAQEAKRLNLKGVVPKQQIAGLDDSSSLHYRWDLNDLRPGFYRVAASMENDRGASLANETSFIVLGRITNDPSEFGDPNETKESILGLPSLATFQSESDVIDPTPFGWTLPKSLMERHRTGKLSERELARWMQLIGIGWSKLPVWFGPDQPDHADAAALLAFRLRDRGIQPIGLLDQPPEDRLHAYQLRDKNDTRVASLLRDQSAWRPELEPLMNRMTMRIRLWQLGADDDHSFMGQSNIESTLEGISTGLQGFGQPIQTMIAWSWVDTPPATAGDSWRGLHRYSKSPLTAAEMDAMLDREIQEREKAVVAGLVASARPPETWLTINPVSRKKYDLNSRITDLVLRMAATRGHDVAAAFLSDPMNEEAAVLTSDGRPDELLLPFRTASLLLGHRNNAGSLRMKNGSDNIIFRGDKESVLMVWANTPTIEHMYLGENVYEVDVWGRRTPLNLVEHEGRRVQQISVGRVPKFLVGIDQSLADFRMSVRLDRTRIDALLGLQQPLGVQFRNPINQSLAGEMAIVPPDSWRLDEAKKPWNLLPKESTKVDFGVTLENNATIGAYQLPLDFAFETMPPTVIRVHRTISIGPEGFDIRVTTRLIDDGQDGRLRVKIEMVNHTNRLTNFDCLLFAGRDRQYERRVLVLPPRDTVSRNIDWPNGKDLLGTRMWLRAIEQDGNRVINHSFEAKP
;
A
#
# COMPACT_ATOMS: atom_id res chain seq x y z
N MET A 1 27.55 -5.29 -63.55
CA MET A 1 27.93 -5.84 -64.87
C MET A 1 27.38 -7.28 -64.98
N PRO A 2 27.35 -7.93 -66.16
CA PRO A 2 26.27 -8.88 -66.56
C PRO A 2 26.41 -10.28 -65.92
N SER A 3 25.47 -11.24 -66.04
CA SER A 3 24.41 -11.49 -67.05
C SER A 3 23.33 -12.45 -66.45
N SER A 4 22.11 -12.64 -66.96
CA SER A 4 21.31 -11.94 -67.99
C SER A 4 19.88 -12.51 -68.10
N SER A 5 18.88 -11.63 -68.34
CA SER A 5 17.73 -11.84 -69.26
C SER A 5 16.65 -12.90 -68.94
N ARG A 6 15.37 -12.79 -69.35
CA ARG A 6 14.53 -11.72 -69.97
C ARG A 6 13.04 -12.17 -69.83
N SER A 7 12.09 -11.35 -69.32
CA SER A 7 11.27 -10.33 -70.02
C SER A 7 10.05 -10.86 -70.80
N LEU A 8 9.00 -10.11 -71.19
CA LEU A 8 8.76 -8.65 -71.28
C LEU A 8 7.23 -8.34 -71.42
N SER A 9 6.85 -7.06 -71.30
CA SER A 9 5.78 -6.35 -72.07
C SER A 9 4.29 -6.58 -71.71
N HIS A 10 3.36 -5.61 -71.88
CA HIS A 10 3.48 -4.13 -71.99
C HIS A 10 2.13 -3.40 -71.67
N ARG A 11 2.18 -2.05 -71.56
CA ARG A 11 1.02 -1.10 -71.59
C ARG A 11 0.78 -0.62 -73.06
N PRO A 12 0.08 0.51 -73.39
CA PRO A 12 -0.94 1.34 -72.71
C PRO A 12 -2.16 1.76 -73.58
N ALA A 13 -3.17 2.45 -73.01
CA ALA A 13 -4.03 3.44 -73.71
C ALA A 13 -4.77 4.40 -72.73
N ARG A 14 -5.33 5.50 -73.25
CA ARG A 14 -6.28 6.48 -72.63
C ARG A 14 -7.46 6.72 -73.63
N PRO A 15 -8.34 7.75 -73.56
CA PRO A 15 -8.81 8.64 -72.47
C PRO A 15 -10.37 8.80 -72.38
N ASN A 16 -10.88 9.52 -71.36
CA ASN A 16 -11.87 10.64 -71.45
C ASN A 16 -12.66 10.91 -70.13
N GLY A 17 -13.21 12.12 -69.98
CA GLY A 17 -14.22 12.52 -68.98
C GLY A 17 -15.48 13.08 -69.69
N PRO A 18 -16.29 14.01 -69.12
CA PRO A 18 -16.22 14.68 -67.81
C PRO A 18 -17.59 14.79 -67.06
N SER A 19 -17.65 15.48 -65.91
CA SER A 19 -18.68 16.51 -65.52
C SER A 19 -18.84 16.72 -63.99
N ARG A 20 -19.56 17.78 -63.58
CA ARG A 20 -19.91 18.17 -62.19
C ARG A 20 -21.32 18.78 -62.15
N ARG A 21 -22.18 18.40 -61.18
CA ARG A 21 -23.20 19.23 -60.45
C ARG A 21 -24.11 18.32 -59.59
N THR A 22 -24.07 18.34 -58.24
CA THR A 22 -24.73 19.22 -57.23
C THR A 22 -26.17 18.84 -56.82
N GLN A 23 -26.34 18.48 -55.53
CA GLN A 23 -27.57 18.58 -54.69
C GLN A 23 -28.77 17.68 -55.13
N THR A 24 -29.73 17.28 -54.27
CA THR A 24 -30.12 17.70 -52.90
C THR A 24 -30.66 16.50 -52.07
N TRP A 25 -31.14 16.73 -50.84
CA TRP A 25 -31.77 15.74 -49.94
C TRP A 25 -33.19 15.30 -50.41
N PHE A 26 -33.65 14.09 -50.05
CA PHE A 26 -34.84 13.85 -49.19
C PHE A 26 -35.02 12.35 -48.81
N GLU A 27 -36.14 12.00 -48.17
CA GLU A 27 -36.38 10.78 -47.36
C GLU A 27 -37.23 9.67 -48.04
N THR A 28 -37.20 8.46 -47.46
CA THR A 28 -38.28 7.42 -47.40
C THR A 28 -38.76 6.64 -48.65
N GLY A 29 -39.15 5.37 -48.40
CA GLY A 29 -39.75 4.38 -49.33
C GLY A 29 -39.03 3.02 -49.18
N TRP A 30 -39.59 1.91 -48.66
CA TRP A 30 -40.83 1.15 -49.01
C TRP A 30 -40.89 0.81 -50.51
N MET A 31 -41.19 -0.42 -50.99
CA MET A 31 -41.83 -1.63 -50.42
C MET A 31 -41.28 -2.89 -51.17
N GLN A 32 -41.51 -4.18 -50.85
CA GLN A 32 -42.25 -4.96 -49.84
C GLN A 32 -41.69 -6.41 -49.80
N SER A 33 -42.18 -7.28 -48.88
CA SER A 33 -42.18 -8.77 -48.98
C SER A 33 -40.81 -9.48 -48.76
N ALA A 34 -40.67 -10.79 -48.47
CA ALA A 34 -41.54 -11.84 -47.87
C ALA A 34 -40.65 -13.10 -47.55
N ASN A 35 -41.03 -14.08 -46.72
CA ASN A 35 -42.27 -14.27 -45.95
C ASN A 35 -42.06 -15.00 -44.59
N SER A 36 -43.00 -14.74 -43.67
CA SER A 36 -43.73 -15.59 -42.70
C SER A 36 -43.25 -17.01 -42.29
N ASN A 37 -43.55 -17.52 -41.08
CA ASN A 37 -44.61 -17.18 -40.09
C ASN A 37 -44.14 -17.16 -38.61
N HIS A 38 -44.95 -16.52 -37.75
CA HIS A 38 -44.87 -16.47 -36.27
C HIS A 38 -46.27 -16.76 -35.66
N PRO A 39 -46.40 -17.14 -34.36
CA PRO A 39 -46.58 -16.18 -33.23
C PRO A 39 -45.57 -16.43 -32.08
N GLY A 40 -45.41 -15.64 -31.00
CA GLY A 40 -46.22 -14.56 -30.38
C GLY A 40 -46.95 -15.08 -29.12
N PHE A 41 -46.90 -14.51 -27.90
CA PHE A 41 -46.41 -13.25 -27.29
C PHE A 41 -45.87 -13.57 -25.84
N SER A 42 -45.46 -12.69 -24.91
CA SER A 42 -45.60 -11.22 -24.71
C SER A 42 -44.34 -10.55 -24.06
N ALA A 43 -44.44 -9.87 -22.90
CA ALA A 43 -43.40 -8.95 -22.36
C ALA A 43 -43.50 -8.63 -20.85
N ARG A 44 -42.35 -8.38 -20.16
CA ARG A 44 -42.07 -7.26 -19.22
C ARG A 44 -40.72 -7.34 -18.45
N SER A 45 -40.10 -6.15 -18.24
CA SER A 45 -39.22 -5.68 -17.13
C SER A 45 -38.03 -6.49 -16.57
N GLU A 46 -36.88 -5.78 -16.48
CA GLU A 46 -35.83 -5.75 -15.43
C GLU A 46 -35.67 -6.88 -14.38
N PRO A 47 -34.44 -7.42 -14.19
CA PRO A 47 -34.01 -8.05 -12.95
C PRO A 47 -33.22 -7.08 -12.03
N GLN A 48 -33.55 -7.05 -10.74
CA GLN A 48 -32.84 -6.26 -9.72
C GLN A 48 -31.67 -7.02 -9.06
N CYS A 49 -30.81 -6.29 -8.35
CA CYS A 49 -29.74 -6.86 -7.51
C CYS A 49 -30.28 -7.66 -6.31
N PRO A 50 -29.68 -8.81 -5.94
CA PRO A 50 -30.02 -9.53 -4.72
C PRO A 50 -29.19 -9.03 -3.52
N THR A 51 -29.80 -8.25 -2.63
CA THR A 51 -29.21 -7.93 -1.32
C THR A 51 -29.29 -9.14 -0.39
N ILE A 52 -28.15 -9.62 0.12
CA ILE A 52 -28.11 -10.67 1.14
C ILE A 52 -28.26 -10.05 2.53
N GLN A 53 -29.25 -10.50 3.31
CA GLN A 53 -29.36 -10.17 4.73
C GLN A 53 -29.55 -11.44 5.59
N ILE A 54 -28.80 -11.50 6.69
CA ILE A 54 -28.74 -12.65 7.60
C ILE A 54 -30.02 -12.70 8.46
N ARG A 55 -30.57 -13.91 8.67
CA ARG A 55 -31.78 -14.10 9.51
C ARG A 55 -31.56 -15.14 10.61
N VAL A 56 -31.51 -14.69 11.86
CA VAL A 56 -31.39 -15.54 13.06
C VAL A 56 -32.75 -15.73 13.75
N ARG A 57 -33.05 -16.97 14.16
CA ARG A 57 -34.09 -17.37 15.14
C ARG A 57 -33.60 -18.61 15.93
N GLY A 58 -34.14 -18.79 17.14
CA GLY A 58 -33.82 -19.89 18.08
C GLY A 58 -35.02 -20.22 18.99
N PHE A 59 -34.75 -20.60 20.26
CA PHE A 59 -35.63 -21.32 21.24
C PHE A 59 -35.64 -22.86 20.99
N ASP A 60 -35.16 -23.73 21.89
CA ASP A 60 -35.59 -24.13 23.27
C ASP A 60 -36.66 -25.25 23.24
N HIS A 61 -36.69 -26.31 24.10
CA HIS A 61 -35.89 -26.74 25.28
C HIS A 61 -35.80 -28.32 25.28
N ILE A 62 -35.69 -29.21 26.30
CA ILE A 62 -35.79 -29.21 27.79
C ILE A 62 -35.05 -30.42 28.48
N ILE A 63 -34.51 -30.18 29.68
CA ILE A 63 -34.09 -31.02 30.86
C ILE A 63 -34.19 -32.60 30.88
N ARG A 64 -33.08 -33.28 31.30
CA ARG A 64 -32.89 -34.34 32.38
C ARG A 64 -31.77 -35.37 32.03
N HIS A 65 -31.01 -36.03 32.94
CA HIS A 65 -30.43 -35.72 34.28
C HIS A 65 -29.40 -36.84 34.66
N PHE A 66 -28.68 -36.74 35.81
CA PHE A 66 -27.67 -37.71 36.36
C PHE A 66 -26.31 -37.81 35.60
N GLU A 67 -25.12 -38.10 36.18
CA GLU A 67 -24.69 -38.31 37.59
C GLU A 67 -23.20 -37.91 37.84
N HIS A 68 -22.77 -37.80 39.10
CA HIS A 68 -21.39 -37.54 39.61
C HIS A 68 -21.27 -38.23 41.00
N PRO A 69 -20.08 -38.60 41.57
CA PRO A 69 -18.95 -37.68 41.84
C PRO A 69 -17.53 -38.36 41.97
N SER A 70 -16.63 -37.75 42.78
CA SER A 70 -15.37 -38.28 43.38
C SER A 70 -14.06 -38.14 42.54
N THR A 71 -12.86 -37.87 43.09
CA THR A 71 -12.42 -37.35 44.43
C THR A 71 -11.03 -36.67 44.35
N LEU A 72 -10.63 -35.90 45.38
CA LEU A 72 -9.30 -35.23 45.46
C LEU A 72 -8.17 -36.13 45.99
N ARG A 73 -6.90 -35.81 45.66
CA ARG A 73 -5.82 -35.60 46.67
C ARG A 73 -4.54 -34.90 46.14
N TRP A 74 -3.60 -34.64 47.06
CA TRP A 74 -2.42 -33.75 46.99
C TRP A 74 -1.07 -34.52 47.08
N SER A 75 0.06 -33.77 47.10
CA SER A 75 1.42 -34.11 47.64
C SER A 75 2.45 -34.77 46.69
N MET A 76 3.79 -34.63 46.84
CA MET A 76 4.67 -33.50 47.26
C MET A 76 6.17 -33.84 47.03
N ILE A 77 7.04 -32.82 46.92
CA ILE A 77 8.50 -32.79 47.28
C ILE A 77 9.49 -33.78 46.61
N TYR A 78 10.48 -33.26 45.87
CA TYR A 78 11.94 -33.22 46.20
C TYR A 78 12.58 -32.17 45.25
N VAL A 79 13.63 -31.40 45.59
CA VAL A 79 15.06 -31.79 45.71
C VAL A 79 15.83 -30.77 46.62
N GLU A 80 16.77 -31.24 47.46
CA GLU A 80 17.82 -30.46 48.16
C GLU A 80 19.12 -30.41 47.31
N ARG A 81 20.16 -29.56 47.47
CA ARG A 81 20.62 -28.72 48.60
C ARG A 81 21.60 -27.60 48.13
N TRP A 82 22.05 -26.74 49.05
CA TRP A 82 23.11 -25.71 48.90
C TRP A 82 24.38 -26.04 49.71
N PRO A 83 25.54 -25.46 49.35
CA PRO A 83 26.20 -24.47 50.24
C PRO A 83 26.77 -23.25 49.48
N ARG A 84 26.55 -21.99 49.91
CA ARG A 84 27.29 -21.21 50.94
C ARG A 84 28.82 -21.16 50.69
N HIS A 85 29.50 -20.00 50.72
CA HIS A 85 29.29 -18.74 51.48
C HIS A 85 29.52 -17.48 50.57
N ARG A 86 29.63 -16.19 51.00
CA ARG A 86 29.84 -15.53 52.32
C ARG A 86 29.15 -14.13 52.39
N SER A 87 29.59 -13.26 53.30
CA SER A 87 29.19 -11.85 53.56
C SER A 87 30.36 -11.18 54.35
N PRO A 88 30.35 -9.94 54.93
CA PRO A 88 29.27 -8.97 55.27
C PRO A 88 29.51 -7.57 54.61
N GLY A 89 28.86 -6.43 54.91
CA GLY A 89 27.79 -5.94 55.83
C GLY A 89 27.73 -4.39 55.72
N TRP A 90 26.84 -3.56 56.30
CA TRP A 90 25.92 -3.60 57.45
C TRP A 90 24.69 -2.67 57.20
N ARG A 91 23.68 -2.69 58.10
CA ARG A 91 22.67 -1.61 58.32
C ARG A 91 22.71 -1.19 59.81
N PRO A 92 22.07 -0.08 60.28
CA PRO A 92 20.69 -0.23 60.82
C PRO A 92 19.75 1.03 60.84
N PHE A 93 18.43 0.79 60.70
CA PHE A 93 17.27 1.50 61.32
C PHE A 93 16.98 2.99 60.97
N GLY A 94 15.76 3.54 61.17
CA GLY A 94 14.56 3.02 61.87
C GLY A 94 13.20 3.28 61.17
N ARG A 95 12.07 3.18 61.92
CA ARG A 95 10.66 3.12 61.42
C ARG A 95 9.72 4.09 62.17
N GLN A 96 8.61 4.49 61.54
CA GLN A 96 7.26 4.20 62.08
C GLN A 96 6.17 4.27 60.99
N VAL A 97 4.88 4.19 61.37
CA VAL A 97 3.95 3.17 60.81
C VAL A 97 2.47 3.53 61.01
N SER A 98 1.64 3.42 59.97
CA SER A 98 0.16 3.46 59.95
C SER A 98 -0.35 3.20 58.52
N ILE A 99 -1.49 2.55 58.20
CA ILE A 99 -2.21 1.43 58.85
C ILE A 99 -2.98 0.67 57.71
N GLN A 100 -4.10 -0.05 57.97
CA GLN A 100 -4.84 -0.85 56.95
C GLN A 100 -6.40 -0.74 57.09
N PRO A 101 -7.25 -1.76 56.77
CA PRO A 101 -8.04 -1.83 55.51
C PRO A 101 -9.54 -2.17 55.72
N ILE A 102 -10.26 -2.60 54.66
CA ILE A 102 -11.39 -3.59 54.71
C ILE A 102 -11.70 -4.12 53.28
N CYS A 103 -12.41 -5.26 53.15
CA CYS A 103 -12.69 -5.98 51.88
C CYS A 103 -14.14 -6.53 51.80
N SER A 104 -14.72 -6.71 50.59
CA SER A 104 -15.77 -7.73 50.31
C SER A 104 -16.24 -7.83 48.83
N PHE A 105 -16.34 -9.06 48.28
CA PHE A 105 -17.50 -9.75 47.64
C PHE A 105 -18.72 -8.97 47.06
N SER A 106 -19.56 -9.47 46.11
CA SER A 106 -19.76 -10.81 45.45
C SER A 106 -20.59 -10.72 44.12
N ASP A 107 -20.84 -11.88 43.49
CA ASP A 107 -21.62 -12.14 42.26
C ASP A 107 -23.16 -11.87 42.25
N ALA A 108 -23.73 -11.97 41.03
CA ALA A 108 -25.13 -12.20 40.63
C ALA A 108 -26.15 -11.04 40.72
N GLY A 109 -27.17 -10.93 39.85
CA GLY A 109 -27.47 -11.67 38.61
C GLY A 109 -28.91 -11.47 38.08
N SER A 110 -29.20 -11.92 36.85
CA SER A 110 -30.54 -12.05 36.18
C SER A 110 -31.34 -10.75 35.84
N GLN A 111 -32.33 -10.70 34.92
CA GLN A 111 -32.65 -11.35 33.62
C GLN A 111 -33.98 -10.72 33.04
N VAL A 112 -34.37 -10.98 31.77
CA VAL A 112 -35.77 -10.83 31.20
C VAL A 112 -36.24 -9.37 30.91
N MET A 113 -37.05 -8.94 29.89
CA MET A 113 -37.69 -9.42 28.62
C MET A 113 -37.63 -8.24 27.58
N VAL A 114 -37.34 -8.37 26.26
CA VAL A 114 -38.12 -8.88 25.08
C VAL A 114 -39.01 -7.84 24.34
N GLY A 115 -38.96 -7.86 22.99
CA GLY A 115 -39.91 -7.20 22.04
C GLY A 115 -39.60 -5.72 21.72
N ARG A 116 -39.15 -5.28 20.54
CA ARG A 116 -39.02 -5.83 19.16
C ARG A 116 -40.35 -6.04 18.40
N LEU A 117 -40.71 -5.09 17.53
CA LEU A 117 -41.37 -5.18 16.20
C LEU A 117 -41.81 -3.74 15.77
N ILE A 118 -42.11 -3.38 14.51
CA ILE A 118 -41.47 -3.64 13.20
C ILE A 118 -42.08 -2.68 12.14
N GLN A 119 -41.28 -2.19 11.17
CA GLN A 119 -41.74 -1.59 9.89
C GLN A 119 -42.65 -0.31 10.00
N LEU A 120 -43.01 0.41 8.92
CA LEU A 120 -42.78 0.25 7.46
C LEU A 120 -42.57 1.64 6.79
N ASP A 121 -41.80 1.64 5.70
CA ASP A 121 -41.66 2.70 4.67
C ASP A 121 -42.87 2.64 3.68
N PRO A 122 -42.96 3.31 2.50
CA PRO A 122 -42.29 4.53 2.01
C PRO A 122 -43.21 5.52 1.20
N SER A 123 -42.61 6.64 0.76
CA SER A 123 -42.71 7.22 -0.61
C SER A 123 -43.88 8.12 -1.12
N ARG A 124 -43.45 9.21 -1.78
CA ARG A 124 -43.83 9.75 -3.12
C ARG A 124 -45.03 10.73 -3.34
N TYR A 125 -44.87 11.47 -4.45
CA TYR A 125 -45.81 12.32 -5.23
C TYR A 125 -46.25 13.71 -4.72
N ALA A 126 -45.33 14.67 -4.89
CA ALA A 126 -45.37 15.70 -5.95
C ALA A 126 -46.55 16.71 -6.12
N PHE A 127 -46.12 17.97 -6.34
CA PHE A 127 -46.71 19.05 -7.16
C PHE A 127 -47.79 20.01 -6.58
N ARG A 128 -47.56 21.30 -6.94
CA ARG A 128 -48.51 22.44 -7.05
C ARG A 128 -49.02 23.22 -5.80
N SER A 129 -48.25 24.27 -5.50
CA SER A 129 -48.67 25.69 -5.59
C SER A 129 -49.48 26.37 -4.46
N ARG A 130 -49.28 27.71 -4.37
CA ARG A 130 -50.12 28.75 -3.72
C ARG A 130 -50.22 28.68 -2.18
N THR A 131 -49.45 29.48 -1.43
CA THR A 131 -49.50 30.96 -1.16
C THR A 131 -50.30 31.33 0.09
N SER A 132 -49.71 32.24 0.87
CA SER A 132 -50.34 33.22 1.79
C SER A 132 -51.20 32.76 2.98
N SER A 133 -50.85 33.28 4.17
CA SER A 133 -51.67 33.48 5.40
C SER A 133 -52.31 32.24 6.06
N GLY A 134 -52.29 32.06 7.39
CA GLY A 134 -51.79 32.91 8.49
C GLY A 134 -52.90 33.25 9.48
N GLY A 135 -52.85 32.69 10.70
CA GLY A 135 -53.86 32.92 11.73
C GLY A 135 -53.50 32.34 13.12
N ASN A 136 -53.48 33.21 14.13
CA ASN A 136 -53.29 32.90 15.56
C ASN A 136 -54.62 32.34 16.18
N VAL A 137 -54.80 31.89 17.43
CA VAL A 137 -54.29 32.30 18.77
C VAL A 137 -54.39 31.14 19.82
N PHE A 138 -53.62 31.26 20.93
CA PHE A 138 -53.65 30.57 22.26
C PHE A 138 -55.04 30.15 22.84
N HIS A 139 -55.16 29.17 23.76
CA HIS A 139 -54.76 29.20 25.20
C HIS A 139 -54.54 27.80 25.85
N ALA A 140 -54.25 27.70 27.18
CA ALA A 140 -53.67 26.49 27.80
C ALA A 140 -54.07 26.12 29.26
N ARG A 141 -53.98 24.81 29.55
CA ARG A 141 -53.75 24.06 30.84
C ARG A 141 -54.47 24.47 32.15
N GLN A 142 -55.11 23.47 32.79
CA GLN A 142 -54.88 23.17 34.22
C GLN A 142 -55.33 21.76 34.64
N GLY A 143 -54.40 20.97 35.22
CA GLY A 143 -54.67 19.64 35.80
C GLY A 143 -55.09 18.55 34.79
N LEU A 144 -55.33 17.35 35.34
CA LEU A 144 -56.09 16.20 34.81
C LEU A 144 -55.78 15.64 33.40
N ALA A 145 -55.98 14.33 33.25
CA ALA A 145 -56.13 13.69 31.95
C ALA A 145 -57.58 13.86 31.43
N PHE A 146 -57.87 13.24 30.28
CA PHE A 146 -59.10 13.30 29.47
C PHE A 146 -59.16 14.39 28.40
N ALA A 147 -59.90 14.08 27.34
CA ALA A 147 -60.02 14.88 26.12
C ALA A 147 -61.20 15.84 26.20
N GLY A 148 -61.13 16.97 25.49
CA GLY A 148 -62.27 17.87 25.36
C GLY A 148 -61.92 19.29 24.97
N SER A 149 -62.73 19.84 24.09
CA SER A 149 -62.78 21.21 23.58
C SER A 149 -63.06 22.33 24.60
N ALA A 150 -62.59 23.54 24.26
CA ALA A 150 -63.23 24.86 24.45
C ALA A 150 -62.92 25.78 25.68
N THR A 151 -62.73 27.08 25.34
CA THR A 151 -62.93 28.34 26.12
C THR A 151 -62.04 28.70 27.33
N GLY A 152 -61.61 29.98 27.41
CA GLY A 152 -60.94 30.60 28.58
C GLY A 152 -60.03 31.80 28.23
N SER A 153 -59.89 32.80 29.13
CA SER A 153 -59.25 34.11 28.85
C SER A 153 -58.06 34.51 29.76
N GLU A 154 -57.27 35.48 29.28
CA GLU A 154 -56.41 36.47 29.97
C GLU A 154 -55.49 36.07 31.17
N SER A 155 -54.18 36.35 31.04
CA SER A 155 -53.27 36.86 32.13
C SER A 155 -51.75 36.69 31.88
N VAL A 156 -51.33 35.81 30.96
CA VAL A 156 -49.95 35.26 30.93
C VAL A 156 -48.84 36.29 30.64
N GLY A 157 -49.10 37.34 29.85
CA GLY A 157 -48.08 38.29 29.37
C GLY A 157 -47.29 39.06 30.44
N VAL A 158 -47.84 39.17 31.66
CA VAL A 158 -47.21 39.92 32.76
C VAL A 158 -46.02 39.18 33.39
N ARG A 159 -46.02 37.83 33.39
CA ARG A 159 -44.95 37.07 34.08
C ARG A 159 -43.66 36.93 33.25
N LEU A 160 -43.75 36.75 31.93
CA LEU A 160 -42.56 36.64 31.09
C LEU A 160 -41.77 37.96 31.03
N SER A 161 -42.48 39.10 30.96
CA SER A 161 -41.84 40.42 31.02
C SER A 161 -41.21 40.75 32.38
N LEU A 162 -41.64 40.10 33.46
CA LEU A 162 -41.02 40.19 34.79
C LEU A 162 -39.69 39.42 34.85
N VAL A 163 -39.62 38.22 34.25
CA VAL A 163 -38.37 37.44 34.15
C VAL A 163 -37.35 38.13 33.23
N LEU A 164 -37.76 38.62 32.05
CA LEU A 164 -36.85 39.39 31.18
C LEU A 164 -36.37 40.69 31.83
N ARG A 165 -37.22 41.38 32.61
CA ARG A 165 -36.79 42.55 33.39
C ARG A 165 -35.77 42.18 34.46
N ALA A 166 -35.93 41.05 35.14
CA ALA A 166 -34.94 40.57 36.11
C ALA A 166 -33.58 40.32 35.44
N ILE A 167 -33.55 39.59 34.31
CA ILE A 167 -32.32 39.31 33.55
C ILE A 167 -31.67 40.63 33.06
N CYS A 168 -32.45 41.56 32.51
CA CYS A 168 -31.94 42.85 32.06
C CYS A 168 -31.37 43.69 33.22
N CYS A 169 -32.00 43.67 34.41
CA CYS A 169 -31.46 44.30 35.61
C CYS A 169 -30.16 43.63 36.11
N CYS A 170 -30.04 42.30 36.00
CA CYS A 170 -28.82 41.59 36.36
C CYS A 170 -27.65 41.92 35.42
N ILE A 171 -27.89 42.00 34.10
CA ILE A 171 -26.88 42.45 33.12
C ILE A 171 -26.43 43.88 33.43
N VAL A 172 -27.37 44.79 33.71
CA VAL A 172 -27.08 46.16 34.15
C VAL A 172 -26.22 46.19 35.42
N ALA A 173 -26.57 45.40 36.44
CA ALA A 173 -25.83 45.36 37.69
C ALA A 173 -24.39 44.81 37.50
N PHE A 174 -24.22 43.83 36.62
CA PHE A 174 -22.91 43.30 36.23
C PHE A 174 -22.03 44.36 35.55
N TRP A 175 -22.61 45.15 34.64
CA TRP A 175 -21.87 46.23 33.95
C TRP A 175 -21.52 47.43 34.84
N MET A 176 -22.25 47.69 35.93
CA MET A 176 -21.83 48.69 36.93
C MET A 176 -20.57 48.27 37.71
N ILE A 177 -20.19 46.99 37.70
CA ILE A 177 -18.97 46.49 38.36
C ILE A 177 -17.76 46.57 37.42
N LEU A 178 -17.94 46.34 36.10
CA LEU A 178 -16.86 46.36 35.11
C LEU A 178 -16.37 47.77 34.73
N GLY A 179 -17.19 48.82 34.91
CA GLY A 179 -16.93 50.18 34.42
C GLY A 179 -15.83 50.98 35.15
N SER A 180 -14.76 50.33 35.62
CA SER A 180 -13.70 50.95 36.43
C SER A 180 -12.27 50.80 35.88
N LEU A 181 -12.09 50.22 34.69
CA LEU A 181 -10.80 50.09 34.01
C LEU A 181 -10.87 50.50 32.53
N PHE A 182 -9.74 51.06 32.05
CA PHE A 182 -9.45 51.56 30.70
C PHE A 182 -10.16 52.83 30.20
N VAL A 183 -9.40 53.93 30.23
CA VAL A 183 -9.51 55.13 29.38
C VAL A 183 -8.09 55.50 28.93
N SER A 184 -7.97 56.11 27.74
CA SER A 184 -6.78 56.60 27.00
C SER A 184 -6.32 55.71 25.84
N ALA A 185 -6.10 56.25 24.63
CA ALA A 185 -6.43 57.58 24.10
C ALA A 185 -6.52 57.54 22.56
N ILE A 186 -7.19 58.53 21.95
CA ILE A 186 -7.27 58.72 20.50
C ILE A 186 -6.59 60.05 20.14
N ALA A 187 -5.87 60.07 19.02
CA ALA A 187 -5.32 61.26 18.36
C ALA A 187 -5.41 61.08 16.83
N GLU A 188 -5.36 62.19 16.08
CA GLU A 188 -5.94 62.28 14.74
C GLU A 188 -5.03 61.84 13.57
N GLU A 189 -5.67 61.68 12.41
CA GLU A 189 -5.15 61.30 11.08
C GLU A 189 -4.37 62.46 10.37
N PRO A 190 -3.73 62.29 9.17
CA PRO A 190 -3.95 61.26 8.14
C PRO A 190 -2.70 60.70 7.38
N THR A 191 -3.00 60.01 6.26
CA THR A 191 -2.12 59.59 5.14
C THR A 191 -0.98 58.59 5.42
N ARG A 192 -1.33 57.30 5.54
CA ARG A 192 -0.37 56.19 5.77
C ARG A 192 -0.18 55.20 4.60
N TYR A 193 -0.94 55.33 3.51
CA TYR A 193 -1.16 54.23 2.54
C TYR A 193 0.12 53.70 1.83
N GLU A 194 1.13 54.55 1.60
CA GLU A 194 2.39 54.12 0.94
C GLU A 194 3.48 53.61 1.91
N LYS A 195 3.42 53.94 3.21
CA LYS A 195 4.47 53.57 4.17
C LYS A 195 4.39 52.10 4.62
N LEU A 196 3.17 51.57 4.75
CA LEU A 196 2.93 50.23 5.29
C LEU A 196 3.63 49.11 4.48
N ARG A 197 3.89 49.32 3.18
CA ARG A 197 4.54 48.35 2.30
C ARG A 197 6.08 48.30 2.42
N ARG A 198 6.71 49.11 3.29
CA ARG A 198 8.19 49.21 3.39
C ARG A 198 8.79 49.27 4.80
N GLU A 199 8.01 49.39 5.87
CA GLU A 199 8.55 49.50 7.24
C GLU A 199 8.86 48.11 7.86
N ARG A 200 10.05 47.94 8.45
CA ARG A 200 10.41 46.75 9.25
C ARG A 200 9.70 46.77 10.61
N ILE A 201 8.50 46.19 10.66
CA ILE A 201 7.72 46.01 11.89
C ILE A 201 8.31 44.83 12.71
N PRO A 202 8.71 45.03 13.98
CA PRO A 202 9.16 43.94 14.86
C PRO A 202 8.09 42.86 15.11
N ARG A 203 8.52 41.59 15.22
CA ARG A 203 7.67 40.39 15.29
C ARG A 203 6.50 40.45 16.29
N GLU A 204 6.67 41.12 17.42
CA GLU A 204 5.63 41.24 18.46
C GLU A 204 4.55 42.28 18.08
N SER A 205 4.97 43.39 17.46
CA SER A 205 4.10 44.51 17.08
C SER A 205 3.24 44.29 15.82
N LEU A 206 3.33 43.10 15.19
CA LEU A 206 2.37 42.63 14.19
C LEU A 206 1.09 42.10 14.84
N ILE A 207 1.22 41.43 15.99
CA ILE A 207 0.10 40.79 16.69
C ILE A 207 -0.77 41.85 17.35
N ASP A 208 -0.13 42.79 18.07
CA ASP A 208 -0.76 43.89 18.81
C ASP A 208 -1.50 44.94 17.93
N ARG A 209 -1.51 44.73 16.60
CA ARG A 209 -2.14 45.61 15.61
C ARG A 209 -3.15 44.92 14.69
N SER A 210 -3.25 43.59 14.76
CA SER A 210 -4.12 42.81 13.88
C SER A 210 -5.39 42.35 14.60
N SER A 211 -6.43 42.03 13.84
CA SER A 211 -7.74 41.55 14.30
C SER A 211 -7.74 40.09 14.77
N VAL A 212 -6.59 39.58 15.23
CA VAL A 212 -6.35 38.16 15.50
C VAL A 212 -6.43 37.84 17.00
N GLU A 213 -7.21 36.81 17.35
CA GLU A 213 -7.19 36.20 18.68
C GLU A 213 -5.88 35.41 18.85
N SER A 214 -4.83 36.07 19.36
CA SER A 214 -3.52 35.46 19.64
C SER A 214 -3.46 34.86 21.05
N THR A 215 -4.23 33.79 21.29
CA THR A 215 -4.21 33.07 22.57
C THR A 215 -2.91 32.25 22.72
N ARG A 216 -2.05 32.63 23.67
CA ARG A 216 -0.91 31.79 24.09
C ARG A 216 -1.44 30.70 25.03
N GLY A 217 -1.35 29.44 24.62
CA GLY A 217 -1.69 28.32 25.50
C GLY A 217 -0.72 28.27 26.69
N PRO A 218 -1.07 27.64 27.83
CA PRO A 218 -0.17 27.60 28.98
C PRO A 218 1.04 26.67 28.78
N ALA A 219 1.13 26.03 27.59
CA ALA A 219 2.32 25.39 27.05
C ALA A 219 3.34 26.38 26.44
N GLY A 220 3.01 27.67 26.33
CA GLY A 220 3.82 28.68 25.63
C GLY A 220 3.62 28.73 24.11
N LEU A 221 3.06 27.68 23.50
CA LEU A 221 2.65 27.61 22.09
C LEU A 221 1.54 28.65 21.79
N ARG A 222 1.58 29.27 20.61
CA ARG A 222 0.57 30.26 20.18
C ARG A 222 -0.51 29.62 19.30
N ARG A 223 -1.77 29.99 19.58
CA ARG A 223 -2.92 29.86 18.68
C ARG A 223 -3.21 31.25 18.13
N PHE A 224 -3.40 31.33 16.82
CA PHE A 224 -3.91 32.51 16.13
C PHE A 224 -5.26 32.14 15.52
N ARG A 225 -6.29 32.97 15.70
CA ARG A 225 -7.62 32.74 15.13
C ARG A 225 -8.24 34.06 14.69
N TRP A 226 -8.92 34.05 13.55
CA TRP A 226 -9.88 35.07 13.16
C TRP A 226 -11.26 34.40 13.15
N ASP A 227 -12.22 35.01 13.86
CA ASP A 227 -13.59 34.51 14.01
C ASP A 227 -14.64 35.51 13.53
N PHE A 228 -14.18 36.55 12.82
CA PHE A 228 -14.97 37.64 12.24
C PHE A 228 -15.98 38.29 13.21
N SER A 229 -15.76 38.14 14.53
CA SER A 229 -16.57 38.72 15.59
C SER A 229 -16.44 40.25 15.62
N ARG A 230 -17.22 40.93 16.47
CA ARG A 230 -17.09 42.39 16.69
C ARG A 230 -15.70 42.85 17.12
N ALA A 231 -14.85 41.97 17.63
CA ALA A 231 -13.45 42.29 17.93
C ALA A 231 -12.60 42.50 16.65
N SER A 232 -13.11 42.06 15.49
CA SER A 232 -12.48 42.15 14.16
C SER A 232 -13.13 43.21 13.23
N ASP A 233 -14.14 43.94 13.70
CA ASP A 233 -14.96 44.92 12.93
C ASP A 233 -15.13 46.19 13.77
N LYS A 234 -14.02 46.88 14.09
CA LYS A 234 -14.02 47.99 15.06
C LYS A 234 -14.58 49.31 14.52
N ASP A 235 -14.52 49.51 13.20
CA ASP A 235 -15.11 50.68 12.54
C ASP A 235 -16.60 50.47 12.18
N PHE A 236 -17.12 49.25 12.37
CA PHE A 236 -18.48 48.81 12.00
C PHE A 236 -18.77 48.93 10.49
N GLY A 237 -17.74 48.91 9.64
CA GLY A 237 -17.86 48.89 8.19
C GLY A 237 -18.42 47.57 7.63
N GLY A 238 -18.45 46.51 8.44
CA GLY A 238 -18.85 45.16 8.00
C GLY A 238 -17.77 44.50 7.15
N TRP A 239 -16.52 44.95 7.26
CA TRP A 239 -15.33 44.41 6.62
C TRP A 239 -14.27 44.15 7.71
N PRO A 240 -13.55 43.01 7.69
CA PRO A 240 -12.65 42.70 8.79
C PRO A 240 -11.38 43.57 8.80
N ASP A 241 -11.13 44.20 9.95
CA ASP A 241 -10.00 45.10 10.23
C ASP A 241 -8.67 44.51 9.74
N ASN A 242 -7.94 45.26 8.91
CA ASN A 242 -6.65 44.92 8.31
C ASN A 242 -6.63 43.76 7.28
N TRP A 243 -7.78 43.18 6.90
CA TRP A 243 -7.83 42.27 5.75
C TRP A 243 -7.86 43.05 4.44
N LEU A 244 -7.26 42.49 3.38
CA LEU A 244 -7.15 43.11 2.07
C LEU A 244 -8.07 42.41 1.05
N ARG A 245 -8.84 43.20 0.28
CA ARG A 245 -9.47 42.72 -0.95
C ARG A 245 -8.43 42.73 -2.06
N TYR A 246 -8.39 41.68 -2.88
CA TYR A 246 -7.63 41.69 -4.13
C TYR A 246 -8.53 42.14 -5.28
N ASP A 247 -8.21 43.28 -5.88
CA ASP A 247 -8.89 43.82 -7.05
C ASP A 247 -8.02 43.56 -8.30
N GLY A 248 -8.58 42.94 -9.34
CA GLY A 248 -7.80 42.60 -10.54
C GLY A 248 -8.61 41.87 -11.62
N PRO A 249 -7.97 41.43 -12.73
CA PRO A 249 -8.63 40.67 -13.78
C PRO A 249 -9.26 39.39 -13.21
N GLY A 250 -10.57 39.20 -13.42
CA GLY A 250 -11.37 38.12 -12.85
C GLY A 250 -11.92 38.39 -11.43
N TYR A 251 -11.39 39.38 -10.71
CA TYR A 251 -11.76 39.70 -9.31
C TYR A 251 -12.38 41.10 -9.22
N PRO A 252 -13.70 41.25 -9.53
CA PRO A 252 -14.33 42.55 -9.64
C PRO A 252 -14.84 43.08 -8.29
N ASN A 253 -14.84 44.41 -8.13
CA ASN A 253 -15.25 45.09 -6.90
C ASN A 253 -16.75 44.98 -6.56
N TYR A 254 -17.61 44.55 -7.50
CA TYR A 254 -19.05 44.42 -7.25
C TYR A 254 -19.44 43.17 -6.43
N VAL A 255 -18.60 42.12 -6.43
CA VAL A 255 -18.84 40.88 -5.65
C VAL A 255 -18.97 41.23 -4.16
N GLY A 256 -20.07 40.77 -3.55
CA GLY A 256 -20.55 41.26 -2.25
C GLY A 256 -19.89 40.54 -1.08
N ILE A 257 -18.79 41.09 -0.56
CA ILE A 257 -18.00 40.51 0.55
C ILE A 257 -18.26 41.32 1.83
N ARG A 258 -18.82 40.69 2.87
CA ARG A 258 -19.20 41.34 4.16
C ARG A 258 -19.15 40.38 5.34
N ILE A 259 -19.05 40.91 6.56
CA ILE A 259 -19.27 40.15 7.79
C ILE A 259 -20.77 40.04 8.07
N GLU A 260 -21.27 38.81 8.23
CA GLU A 260 -22.69 38.50 8.45
C GLU A 260 -22.85 37.50 9.61
N ALA A 261 -24.08 37.22 10.04
CA ALA A 261 -24.35 36.22 11.09
C ALA A 261 -24.18 34.79 10.58
N ARG A 262 -23.46 33.96 11.36
CA ARG A 262 -23.21 32.53 11.06
C ARG A 262 -24.49 31.70 11.04
N ASP A 263 -25.47 32.07 11.86
CA ASP A 263 -26.87 31.67 11.75
C ASP A 263 -27.78 32.92 11.79
N PRO A 264 -28.30 33.39 10.64
CA PRO A 264 -29.18 34.56 10.59
C PRO A 264 -30.52 34.33 11.31
N LYS A 265 -30.98 33.07 11.48
CA LYS A 265 -32.21 32.78 12.22
C LYS A 265 -32.06 33.04 13.72
N LEU A 266 -30.84 32.91 14.24
CA LEU A 266 -30.54 33.26 15.63
C LEU A 266 -30.49 34.79 15.79
N GLU A 267 -29.91 35.51 14.83
CA GLU A 267 -29.89 36.98 14.85
C GLU A 267 -31.31 37.57 14.79
N GLU A 268 -32.19 37.07 13.92
CA GLU A 268 -33.62 37.45 13.85
C GLU A 268 -34.37 37.30 15.20
N VAL A 269 -34.02 36.29 16.00
CA VAL A 269 -34.66 36.04 17.31
C VAL A 269 -34.09 36.94 18.42
N VAL A 270 -32.83 37.39 18.30
CA VAL A 270 -32.14 38.17 19.33
C VAL A 270 -32.25 39.69 19.11
N LEU A 271 -32.26 40.18 17.87
CA LEU A 271 -32.41 41.61 17.52
C LEU A 271 -33.61 42.33 18.19
N PRO A 272 -34.80 41.69 18.37
CA PRO A 272 -35.91 42.29 19.12
C PRO A 272 -35.60 42.52 20.60
N MET A 273 -34.71 41.72 21.20
CA MET A 273 -34.33 41.84 22.62
C MET A 273 -33.41 43.04 22.84
N ASP A 274 -32.45 43.27 21.95
CA ASP A 274 -31.59 44.45 21.98
C ASP A 274 -32.39 45.74 21.76
N THR A 275 -33.31 45.72 20.80
CA THR A 275 -34.25 46.81 20.55
C THR A 275 -35.12 47.10 21.78
N ALA A 276 -35.49 46.08 22.55
CA ALA A 276 -36.21 46.23 23.82
C ALA A 276 -35.32 46.77 24.96
N ALA A 277 -34.03 46.43 24.99
CA ALA A 277 -33.06 46.86 26.01
C ALA A 277 -32.70 48.36 25.92
N LEU A 278 -32.78 48.98 24.74
CA LEU A 278 -32.52 50.42 24.55
C LEU A 278 -33.37 51.33 25.47
N LYS A 279 -34.64 50.99 25.70
CA LYS A 279 -35.58 51.80 26.50
C LYS A 279 -35.23 51.83 28.01
N PRO A 280 -35.01 50.70 28.71
CA PRO A 280 -34.51 50.74 30.09
C PRO A 280 -33.07 51.27 30.16
N TRP A 281 -32.18 50.94 29.22
CA TRP A 281 -30.80 51.45 29.24
C TRP A 281 -30.73 52.98 29.22
N ARG A 282 -31.52 53.63 28.35
CA ARG A 282 -31.60 55.10 28.29
C ARG A 282 -32.07 55.73 29.61
N ARG A 283 -32.95 55.07 30.37
CA ARG A 283 -33.38 55.53 31.71
C ARG A 283 -32.29 55.31 32.77
N LEU A 284 -31.53 54.23 32.67
CA LEU A 284 -30.46 53.90 33.60
C LEU A 284 -29.23 54.81 33.42
N ARG A 285 -28.91 55.19 32.18
CA ARG A 285 -27.89 56.21 31.87
C ARG A 285 -28.26 57.62 32.38
N GLN A 286 -29.55 57.92 32.57
CA GLN A 286 -30.00 59.14 33.26
C GLN A 286 -29.73 59.11 34.78
N LEU A 287 -29.53 57.93 35.38
CA LEU A 287 -29.18 57.76 36.79
C LEU A 287 -27.66 57.62 37.00
N TYR A 288 -26.93 57.03 36.04
CA TYR A 288 -25.48 56.87 36.07
C TYR A 288 -24.86 57.36 34.74
N PRO A 289 -24.42 58.64 34.66
CA PRO A 289 -23.95 59.25 33.41
C PRO A 289 -22.73 58.57 32.76
N ASN A 290 -21.88 57.91 33.56
CA ASN A 290 -20.63 57.28 33.11
C ASN A 290 -20.83 55.97 32.34
N MET A 291 -22.06 55.46 32.19
CA MET A 291 -22.31 54.23 31.43
C MET A 291 -22.29 54.45 29.91
N SER A 292 -21.92 53.39 29.18
CA SER A 292 -21.90 53.32 27.71
C SER A 292 -23.16 53.94 27.07
N PRO A 293 -23.04 54.66 25.93
CA PRO A 293 -24.19 55.26 25.26
C PRO A 293 -25.25 54.25 24.81
N LEU A 294 -24.88 52.99 24.57
CA LEU A 294 -25.75 51.89 24.15
C LEU A 294 -25.62 50.71 25.13
N PRO A 295 -26.67 49.89 25.29
CA PRO A 295 -26.55 48.60 25.99
C PRO A 295 -25.60 47.67 25.23
N PRO A 296 -24.95 46.71 25.91
CA PRO A 296 -24.28 45.61 25.21
C PRO A 296 -25.31 44.84 24.38
N SER A 297 -25.02 44.63 23.10
CA SER A 297 -25.87 43.82 22.22
C SER A 297 -25.78 42.34 22.62
N LEU A 298 -26.94 41.72 22.82
CA LEU A 298 -27.08 40.29 22.99
C LEU A 298 -26.81 39.55 21.68
N ALA A 299 -27.13 40.16 20.52
CA ALA A 299 -26.80 39.59 19.22
C ALA A 299 -25.26 39.46 19.08
N ASP A 300 -24.51 40.53 19.36
CA ASP A 300 -23.04 40.52 19.31
C ASP A 300 -22.36 39.68 20.43
N ILE A 301 -23.12 39.05 21.33
CA ILE A 301 -22.64 38.13 22.38
C ILE A 301 -23.08 36.67 22.13
N LEU A 302 -24.21 36.46 21.45
CA LEU A 302 -24.84 35.14 21.28
C LEU A 302 -24.83 34.63 19.83
N VAL A 303 -24.47 35.49 18.86
CA VAL A 303 -24.47 35.16 17.43
C VAL A 303 -23.03 35.24 16.91
N ASP A 304 -22.44 34.07 16.63
CA ASP A 304 -21.21 33.97 15.86
C ASP A 304 -21.35 34.73 14.53
N ARG A 305 -20.28 35.39 14.07
CA ARG A 305 -20.23 36.06 12.77
C ARG A 305 -19.30 35.31 11.82
N CYS A 306 -19.43 35.54 10.53
CA CYS A 306 -18.60 34.92 9.49
C CYS A 306 -18.39 35.87 8.31
N LEU A 307 -17.30 35.69 7.56
CA LEU A 307 -17.06 36.40 6.31
C LEU A 307 -17.87 35.74 5.19
N SER A 308 -18.85 36.48 4.67
CA SER A 308 -19.81 36.05 3.65
C SER A 308 -19.47 36.70 2.30
N ILE A 309 -19.50 35.90 1.23
CA ILE A 309 -19.20 36.29 -0.15
C ILE A 309 -20.41 35.94 -1.02
N HIS A 310 -20.99 36.95 -1.66
CA HIS A 310 -22.10 36.84 -2.60
C HIS A 310 -21.58 36.89 -4.04
N LEU A 311 -21.73 35.78 -4.75
CA LEU A 311 -21.30 35.61 -6.14
C LEU A 311 -22.37 36.15 -7.10
N ASP A 312 -21.90 36.93 -8.08
CA ASP A 312 -22.71 37.65 -9.08
C ASP A 312 -22.00 37.57 -10.46
N GLY A 313 -21.45 36.38 -10.78
CA GLY A 313 -20.68 36.15 -12.02
C GLY A 313 -19.29 36.79 -12.00
N GLY A 314 -18.53 36.57 -10.92
CA GLY A 314 -17.16 37.05 -10.78
C GLY A 314 -16.48 36.53 -9.51
N LEU A 315 -15.16 36.43 -9.55
CA LEU A 315 -14.36 35.69 -8.56
C LEU A 315 -14.01 36.54 -7.32
N ALA A 316 -13.59 35.88 -6.23
CA ALA A 316 -13.27 36.53 -4.96
C ALA A 316 -11.92 36.07 -4.39
N ARG A 317 -11.10 37.04 -3.95
CA ARG A 317 -9.87 36.80 -3.19
C ARG A 317 -9.75 37.80 -2.06
N VAL A 318 -9.58 37.28 -0.84
CA VAL A 318 -9.42 38.09 0.39
C VAL A 318 -8.19 37.60 1.15
N GLU A 319 -7.32 38.52 1.57
CA GLU A 319 -6.03 38.21 2.19
C GLU A 319 -6.00 38.61 3.67
N SER A 320 -5.53 37.71 4.54
CA SER A 320 -5.40 37.96 5.97
C SER A 320 -4.19 38.84 6.31
N PRO A 321 -4.18 39.49 7.49
CA PRO A 321 -2.96 40.07 8.05
C PRO A 321 -1.82 39.04 8.15
N SER A 322 -0.57 39.49 7.96
CA SER A 322 0.62 38.64 8.06
C SER A 322 0.95 38.25 9.50
N LEU A 323 1.04 36.95 9.76
CA LEU A 323 1.53 36.37 11.01
C LEU A 323 3.04 36.08 10.93
N PRO A 324 3.76 36.07 12.07
CA PRO A 324 5.15 35.63 12.12
C PRO A 324 5.25 34.11 11.89
N ALA A 325 6.01 33.72 10.86
CA ALA A 325 6.39 32.34 10.61
C ALA A 325 7.73 32.04 11.30
N ASN A 326 7.79 31.02 12.15
CA ASN A 326 9.02 30.56 12.77
C ASN A 326 9.31 29.10 12.34
N PRO A 327 10.37 28.82 11.55
CA PRO A 327 10.69 27.47 11.07
C PRO A 327 11.17 26.49 12.16
N THR A 328 11.29 26.93 13.42
CA THR A 328 11.46 26.05 14.60
C THR A 328 10.17 25.28 14.92
N PHE A 329 9.00 25.83 14.61
CA PHE A 329 7.68 25.22 14.90
C PHE A 329 7.05 24.60 13.66
N GLN A 330 6.11 23.67 13.88
CA GLN A 330 5.19 23.12 12.90
C GLN A 330 3.83 23.79 13.10
N TYR A 331 3.07 24.01 12.03
CA TYR A 331 1.76 24.65 12.11
C TYR A 331 0.66 23.71 11.63
N GLN A 332 -0.49 23.76 12.30
CA GLN A 332 -1.76 23.26 11.77
C GLN A 332 -2.59 24.48 11.36
N PHE A 333 -3.12 24.47 10.14
CA PHE A 333 -4.12 25.44 9.68
C PHE A 333 -5.50 24.79 9.65
N SER A 334 -6.55 25.57 9.93
CA SER A 334 -7.92 25.18 9.64
C SER A 334 -8.80 26.39 9.34
N VAL A 335 -9.88 26.16 8.59
CA VAL A 335 -10.94 27.14 8.30
C VAL A 335 -12.27 26.42 8.17
N ASP A 336 -13.33 26.97 8.77
CA ASP A 336 -14.70 26.51 8.54
C ASP A 336 -15.21 27.16 7.25
N VAL A 337 -15.68 26.34 6.30
CA VAL A 337 -16.21 26.79 5.01
C VAL A 337 -17.65 26.32 4.84
N ARG A 338 -18.49 27.16 4.24
CA ARG A 338 -19.87 26.84 3.82
C ARG A 338 -20.09 27.33 2.40
N THR A 339 -20.83 26.56 1.60
CA THR A 339 -21.18 26.94 0.23
C THR A 339 -22.67 26.71 -0.03
N GLN A 340 -23.33 27.63 -0.73
CA GLN A 340 -24.73 27.52 -1.11
C GLN A 340 -24.93 28.05 -2.53
N GLY A 341 -25.68 27.32 -3.35
CA GLY A 341 -25.98 27.71 -4.75
C GLY A 341 -24.88 27.35 -5.76
N LEU A 342 -23.63 27.17 -5.33
CA LEU A 342 -22.51 26.83 -6.22
C LEU A 342 -22.77 25.54 -7.02
N VAL A 343 -22.28 25.52 -8.27
CA VAL A 343 -22.33 24.42 -9.23
C VAL A 343 -21.00 24.26 -9.95
N HIS A 344 -20.40 25.37 -10.40
CA HIS A 344 -19.15 25.41 -11.18
C HIS A 344 -17.95 25.86 -10.35
N ASP A 345 -18.13 26.81 -9.43
CA ASP A 345 -17.04 27.44 -8.70
C ASP A 345 -16.38 26.50 -7.67
N HIS A 346 -15.14 26.84 -7.33
CA HIS A 346 -14.27 26.14 -6.39
C HIS A 346 -13.81 27.09 -5.28
N VAL A 347 -13.95 26.63 -4.04
CA VAL A 347 -13.64 27.39 -2.82
C VAL A 347 -12.54 26.69 -2.04
N TYR A 348 -11.47 27.42 -1.71
CA TYR A 348 -10.35 26.90 -0.93
C TYR A 348 -9.59 28.03 -0.22
N ALA A 349 -8.63 27.67 0.63
CA ALA A 349 -7.72 28.62 1.26
C ALA A 349 -6.26 28.29 0.90
N GLN A 350 -5.49 29.31 0.53
CA GLN A 350 -4.04 29.22 0.33
C GLN A 350 -3.31 29.78 1.54
N ILE A 351 -2.33 29.06 2.10
CA ILE A 351 -1.31 29.61 2.99
C ILE A 351 -0.11 30.01 2.13
N VAL A 352 0.33 31.26 2.29
CA VAL A 352 1.48 31.83 1.56
C VAL A 352 2.59 32.10 2.57
N PHE A 353 3.82 31.71 2.24
CA PHE A 353 5.02 32.00 3.04
C PHE A 353 5.87 33.09 2.37
N GLU A 354 6.30 34.09 3.14
CA GLU A 354 7.11 35.21 2.66
C GLU A 354 8.48 35.29 3.35
N ASP A 355 9.50 35.67 2.58
CA ASP A 355 10.81 36.05 3.13
C ASP A 355 10.79 37.44 3.81
N ALA A 356 11.89 37.80 4.47
CA ALA A 356 12.04 39.11 5.13
C ALA A 356 12.10 40.32 4.15
N SER A 357 11.96 40.09 2.85
CA SER A 357 11.92 41.09 1.77
C SER A 357 10.51 41.23 1.16
N GLY A 358 9.58 40.31 1.46
CA GLY A 358 8.25 40.24 0.84
C GLY A 358 8.18 39.38 -0.44
N ASN A 359 9.14 38.48 -0.68
CA ASN A 359 9.07 37.51 -1.77
C ASN A 359 8.30 36.26 -1.34
N GLU A 360 7.36 35.79 -2.16
CA GLU A 360 6.67 34.51 -1.94
C GLU A 360 7.64 33.33 -2.11
N LEU A 361 7.80 32.53 -1.04
CA LEU A 361 8.70 31.37 -0.99
C LEU A 361 8.00 30.04 -1.27
N GLY A 362 6.66 30.02 -1.27
CA GLY A 362 5.86 28.85 -1.52
C GLY A 362 4.43 28.99 -1.00
N ILE A 363 3.52 28.24 -1.61
CA ILE A 363 2.08 28.23 -1.33
C ILE A 363 1.66 26.80 -0.89
N ARG A 364 0.64 26.69 -0.04
CA ARG A 364 -0.04 25.44 0.34
C ARG A 364 -1.55 25.64 0.30
N GLU A 365 -2.31 24.69 -0.20
CA GLU A 365 -3.73 24.87 -0.54
C GLU A 365 -4.58 23.80 0.15
N THR A 366 -5.77 24.15 0.61
CA THR A 366 -6.74 23.18 1.16
C THR A 366 -7.37 22.35 0.03
N GLU A 367 -8.06 21.27 0.38
CA GLU A 367 -8.99 20.63 -0.57
C GLU A 367 -10.00 21.66 -1.13
N HIS A 368 -10.38 21.51 -2.40
CA HIS A 368 -11.32 22.40 -3.07
C HIS A 368 -12.76 21.97 -2.77
N VAL A 369 -13.53 22.85 -2.13
CA VAL A 369 -14.98 22.67 -1.94
C VAL A 369 -15.71 23.18 -3.17
N THR A 370 -16.70 22.41 -3.63
CA THR A 370 -17.62 22.80 -4.69
C THR A 370 -19.00 22.21 -4.41
N LYS A 371 -20.03 22.68 -5.14
CA LYS A 371 -21.45 22.44 -4.85
C LYS A 371 -21.85 23.02 -3.50
N SER A 372 -23.09 22.80 -3.07
CA SER A 372 -23.58 23.31 -1.77
C SER A 372 -23.23 22.37 -0.61
N THR A 373 -22.54 22.89 0.41
CA THR A 373 -22.21 22.17 1.66
C THR A 373 -22.56 23.02 2.89
N ASP A 374 -22.99 22.36 3.96
CA ASP A 374 -23.03 22.99 5.28
C ASP A 374 -21.62 23.18 5.87
N TRP A 375 -21.52 23.92 6.98
CA TRP A 375 -20.26 24.27 7.65
C TRP A 375 -19.33 23.07 7.83
N THR A 376 -18.21 23.08 7.11
CA THR A 376 -17.22 21.99 7.04
C THR A 376 -15.82 22.55 7.30
N THR A 377 -15.11 21.99 8.28
CA THR A 377 -13.76 22.46 8.65
C THR A 377 -12.70 21.87 7.72
N LEU A 378 -12.20 22.66 6.77
CA LEU A 378 -11.00 22.33 6.01
C LEU A 378 -9.78 22.44 6.93
N THR A 379 -8.90 21.44 6.92
CA THR A 379 -7.72 21.37 7.80
C THR A 379 -6.49 20.98 7.01
N LEU A 380 -5.38 21.70 7.22
CA LEU A 380 -4.05 21.32 6.74
C LEU A 380 -3.15 21.05 7.95
N THR A 381 -2.70 19.81 8.06
CA THR A 381 -1.66 19.40 9.00
C THR A 381 -0.26 19.70 8.43
N ASP A 382 0.73 19.62 9.31
CA ASP A 382 2.16 19.52 8.96
C ASP A 382 2.72 20.65 8.08
N LEU A 383 2.18 21.87 8.24
CA LEU A 383 2.69 23.08 7.61
C LEU A 383 4.03 23.47 8.26
N LEU A 384 5.12 23.09 7.59
CA LEU A 384 6.49 23.48 7.93
C LEU A 384 6.89 24.73 7.12
N PRO A 385 7.20 25.87 7.76
CA PRO A 385 7.67 27.06 7.06
C PRO A 385 9.00 26.81 6.32
N PRO A 386 9.18 27.31 5.08
CA PRO A 386 10.48 27.31 4.41
C PRO A 386 11.56 27.96 5.27
N ARG A 387 12.81 27.49 5.19
CA ARG A 387 13.95 27.99 6.03
C ARG A 387 14.24 29.50 5.93
N ARG A 388 13.70 30.20 4.93
CA ARG A 388 13.84 31.66 4.73
C ARG A 388 12.57 32.45 5.08
N ALA A 389 11.47 31.78 5.46
CA ALA A 389 10.22 32.43 5.76
C ALA A 389 10.28 33.11 7.15
N ASP A 390 9.90 34.39 7.18
CA ASP A 390 9.70 35.16 8.42
C ASP A 390 8.21 35.49 8.63
N ARG A 391 7.40 35.40 7.56
CA ARG A 391 5.98 35.74 7.55
C ARG A 391 5.15 34.66 6.84
N MET A 392 3.87 34.60 7.20
CA MET A 392 2.85 33.81 6.52
C MET A 392 1.47 34.46 6.64
N TYR A 393 0.59 34.21 5.67
CA TYR A 393 -0.79 34.68 5.67
C TYR A 393 -1.69 33.74 4.87
N VAL A 394 -3.00 34.00 4.90
CA VAL A 394 -4.02 33.21 4.20
C VAL A 394 -4.64 34.04 3.09
N ARG A 395 -4.80 33.44 1.91
CA ARG A 395 -5.69 33.92 0.85
C ARG A 395 -6.94 33.03 0.84
N LEU A 396 -8.11 33.60 1.10
CA LEU A 396 -9.39 32.93 0.92
C LEU A 396 -9.80 33.11 -0.54
N MET A 397 -9.99 32.00 -1.25
CA MET A 397 -10.15 31.95 -2.71
C MET A 397 -11.52 31.40 -3.09
N VAL A 398 -12.19 32.08 -4.02
CA VAL A 398 -13.26 31.54 -4.85
C VAL A 398 -12.81 31.73 -6.30
N VAL A 399 -12.78 30.64 -7.07
CA VAL A 399 -12.36 30.63 -8.50
C VAL A 399 -13.35 29.83 -9.35
N GLY A 400 -13.47 30.16 -10.64
CA GLY A 400 -14.33 29.43 -11.58
C GLY A 400 -13.83 28.02 -11.89
N GLY A 401 -14.69 27.22 -12.52
CA GLY A 401 -14.41 25.82 -12.86
C GLY A 401 -13.44 25.64 -14.05
N GLU A 402 -12.87 24.44 -14.17
CA GLU A 402 -12.06 24.04 -15.36
C GLU A 402 -12.86 24.04 -16.67
N ASP A 403 -14.19 24.08 -16.61
CA ASP A 403 -15.09 24.21 -17.75
C ASP A 403 -15.22 25.66 -18.28
N GLY A 404 -14.63 26.64 -17.61
CA GLY A 404 -14.70 28.05 -17.98
C GLY A 404 -16.06 28.70 -17.71
N LEU A 405 -16.84 28.12 -16.79
CA LEU A 405 -18.10 28.68 -16.30
C LEU A 405 -17.91 29.23 -14.87
N GLU A 406 -18.64 30.29 -14.55
CA GLU A 406 -18.63 30.97 -13.24
C GLU A 406 -20.06 31.01 -12.68
N ASP A 407 -20.20 30.78 -11.37
CA ASP A 407 -21.50 30.75 -10.70
C ASP A 407 -22.11 32.17 -10.55
N ILE A 408 -23.06 32.49 -11.43
CA ILE A 408 -23.81 33.77 -11.41
C ILE A 408 -24.70 33.98 -10.18
N THR A 409 -24.89 32.94 -9.35
CA THR A 409 -25.63 33.04 -8.08
C THR A 409 -25.06 32.05 -7.06
N GLY A 410 -24.46 32.55 -5.99
CA GLY A 410 -23.96 31.70 -4.91
C GLY A 410 -23.58 32.48 -3.65
N HIS A 411 -23.50 31.77 -2.53
CA HIS A 411 -23.04 32.29 -1.25
C HIS A 411 -21.92 31.40 -0.71
N VAL A 412 -20.79 32.01 -0.31
CA VAL A 412 -19.65 31.33 0.32
C VAL A 412 -19.39 31.97 1.68
N GLY A 413 -19.39 31.16 2.75
CA GLY A 413 -19.09 31.60 4.11
C GLY A 413 -17.76 31.04 4.60
N PHE A 414 -16.94 31.89 5.23
CA PHE A 414 -15.69 31.52 5.90
C PHE A 414 -15.74 31.94 7.38
N ASP A 415 -15.29 31.05 8.28
CA ASP A 415 -15.17 31.30 9.72
C ASP A 415 -13.99 30.50 10.34
N ASN A 416 -13.61 30.81 11.58
CA ASN A 416 -12.60 30.10 12.38
C ASN A 416 -11.26 29.87 11.68
N VAL A 417 -10.86 30.79 10.81
CA VAL A 417 -9.54 30.81 10.14
C VAL A 417 -8.47 30.80 11.23
N MET A 418 -7.67 29.75 11.32
CA MET A 418 -6.88 29.47 12.52
C MET A 418 -5.54 28.82 12.20
N PHE A 419 -4.50 29.27 12.88
CA PHE A 419 -3.21 28.58 12.99
C PHE A 419 -2.96 28.14 14.44
N ARG A 420 -2.42 26.93 14.60
CA ARG A 420 -1.91 26.42 15.88
C ARG A 420 -0.45 26.03 15.74
N GLN A 421 0.41 26.52 16.62
CA GLN A 421 1.79 26.05 16.73
C GLN A 421 1.87 24.70 17.44
N TYR A 422 2.72 23.83 16.92
CA TYR A 422 3.17 22.58 17.51
C TYR A 422 4.71 22.53 17.48
N PRO A 423 5.36 21.84 18.43
CA PRO A 423 6.78 21.50 18.31
C PRO A 423 7.10 20.71 17.02
N GLN A 424 8.37 20.62 16.63
CA GLN A 424 8.83 19.63 15.66
C GLN A 424 9.54 18.48 16.38
N LEU A 425 9.26 17.25 15.94
CA LEU A 425 9.99 16.04 16.31
C LEU A 425 10.51 15.38 15.04
N LYS A 426 11.83 15.27 14.90
CA LYS A 426 12.49 14.55 13.80
C LYS A 426 13.19 13.33 14.37
N VAL A 427 13.07 12.19 13.69
CA VAL A 427 13.80 10.96 14.03
C VAL A 427 14.50 10.42 12.80
N ALA A 428 15.81 10.15 12.93
CA ALA A 428 16.65 9.68 11.85
C ALA A 428 17.74 8.75 12.40
N THR A 429 18.10 7.73 11.63
CA THR A 429 19.30 6.92 11.92
C THR A 429 20.55 7.59 11.35
N ASP A 430 21.73 7.27 11.90
CA ASP A 430 23.02 7.80 11.47
C ASP A 430 23.33 7.61 9.97
N LYS A 431 22.99 6.45 9.37
CA LYS A 431 23.07 6.25 7.91
C LYS A 431 21.86 6.83 7.19
N SER A 432 22.12 7.60 6.13
CA SER A 432 21.14 8.33 5.31
C SER A 432 20.27 7.45 4.40
N LEU A 433 20.63 6.17 4.24
CA LEU A 433 19.87 5.15 3.49
C LEU A 433 19.36 4.01 4.39
N GLY A 434 19.56 4.07 5.71
CA GLY A 434 18.97 3.12 6.66
C GLY A 434 19.35 1.64 6.49
N VAL A 435 20.54 1.31 5.99
CA VAL A 435 21.00 -0.08 5.79
C VAL A 435 22.23 -0.39 6.64
N TYR A 436 22.14 -1.45 7.43
CA TYR A 436 23.18 -1.88 8.37
C TYR A 436 23.54 -3.35 8.19
N LEU A 437 24.75 -3.72 8.57
CA LEU A 437 25.22 -5.10 8.72
C LEU A 437 25.07 -5.55 10.19
N PRO A 438 25.04 -6.86 10.51
CA PRO A 438 24.69 -7.34 11.86
C PRO A 438 25.74 -7.04 12.93
N SER A 439 26.92 -6.55 12.52
CA SER A 439 28.02 -6.12 13.39
C SER A 439 28.08 -4.60 13.61
N GLU A 440 27.08 -3.85 13.11
CA GLU A 440 27.02 -2.40 13.20
C GLU A 440 25.95 -1.96 14.20
N THR A 441 26.31 -1.11 15.17
CA THR A 441 25.36 -0.40 16.03
C THR A 441 24.50 0.54 15.19
N VAL A 442 23.17 0.46 15.33
CA VAL A 442 22.25 1.44 14.73
C VAL A 442 22.06 2.60 15.71
N VAL A 443 22.42 3.81 15.30
CA VAL A 443 22.34 5.00 16.16
C VAL A 443 21.12 5.83 15.75
N VAL A 444 20.03 5.69 16.51
CA VAL A 444 18.84 6.52 16.35
C VAL A 444 19.10 7.89 16.97
N ARG A 445 18.93 8.94 16.18
CA ARG A 445 18.96 10.33 16.63
C ARG A 445 17.55 10.90 16.60
N SER A 446 17.17 11.62 17.65
CA SER A 446 15.94 12.40 17.71
C SER A 446 16.27 13.86 17.97
N GLU A 447 15.80 14.75 17.10
CA GLU A 447 15.93 16.21 17.21
C GLU A 447 14.55 16.77 17.54
N MET A 448 14.46 17.57 18.61
CA MET A 448 13.23 18.27 19.01
C MET A 448 13.45 19.78 18.99
N LEU A 449 12.49 20.49 18.39
CA LEU A 449 12.51 21.95 18.22
C LEU A 449 11.18 22.53 18.70
N GLY A 450 11.21 23.76 19.23
CA GLY A 450 9.99 24.48 19.60
C GLY A 450 9.26 23.84 20.79
N LEU A 451 10.02 23.33 21.76
CA LEU A 451 9.46 22.69 22.95
C LEU A 451 8.80 23.71 23.89
N SER A 452 7.63 23.32 24.38
CA SER A 452 6.85 24.00 25.43
C SER A 452 7.53 23.94 26.80
N ASN A 453 7.33 24.93 27.67
CA ASN A 453 7.71 24.91 29.10
C ASN A 453 6.93 23.85 29.95
N GLU A 454 6.36 22.82 29.33
CA GLU A 454 5.64 21.72 29.99
C GLU A 454 6.53 20.48 30.12
N HIS A 455 6.28 19.68 31.17
CA HIS A 455 6.85 18.33 31.24
C HIS A 455 6.40 17.53 30.01
N THR A 456 7.38 17.08 29.25
CA THR A 456 7.19 16.51 27.92
C THR A 456 7.80 15.12 27.89
N ARG A 457 7.06 14.08 27.51
CA ARG A 457 7.53 12.69 27.56
C ARG A 457 7.90 12.20 26.16
N LEU A 458 9.19 12.20 25.84
CA LEU A 458 9.70 11.50 24.66
C LEU A 458 9.67 10.00 24.92
N ARG A 459 9.02 9.26 24.03
CA ARG A 459 8.98 7.80 23.98
C ARG A 459 9.36 7.32 22.58
N LEU A 460 10.44 6.55 22.49
CA LEU A 460 10.86 5.89 21.26
C LEU A 460 10.47 4.40 21.35
N ARG A 461 9.75 3.88 20.36
CA ARG A 461 9.38 2.45 20.26
C ARG A 461 10.05 1.82 19.04
N LEU A 462 10.76 0.71 19.24
CA LEU A 462 11.28 -0.13 18.17
C LEU A 462 10.29 -1.26 17.88
N TYR A 463 9.83 -1.37 16.64
CA TYR A 463 8.96 -2.43 16.15
C TYR A 463 9.69 -3.34 15.15
N ASP A 464 9.27 -4.61 15.09
CA ASP A 464 9.64 -5.56 14.03
C ASP A 464 8.71 -5.50 12.81
N GLN A 465 8.97 -6.35 11.81
CA GLN A 465 8.17 -6.51 10.59
C GLN A 465 6.70 -6.97 10.80
N HIS A 466 6.30 -7.25 12.05
CA HIS A 466 4.94 -7.63 12.42
C HIS A 466 4.28 -6.58 13.34
N ASN A 467 4.86 -5.36 13.38
CA ASN A 467 4.48 -4.27 14.28
C ASN A 467 4.56 -4.63 15.77
N LYS A 468 5.31 -5.67 16.15
CA LYS A 468 5.50 -6.06 17.55
C LYS A 468 6.63 -5.23 18.15
N THR A 469 6.36 -4.58 19.28
CA THR A 469 7.37 -3.81 20.01
C THR A 469 8.46 -4.73 20.57
N LEU A 470 9.71 -4.47 20.19
CA LEU A 470 10.90 -5.15 20.71
C LEU A 470 11.59 -4.36 21.83
N GLY A 471 11.49 -3.03 21.79
CA GLY A 471 12.10 -2.15 22.77
C GLY A 471 11.33 -0.85 22.91
N THR A 472 11.42 -0.22 24.08
CA THR A 472 10.86 1.13 24.32
C THR A 472 11.81 1.92 25.18
N PHE A 473 12.35 3.01 24.64
CA PHE A 473 13.01 4.06 25.40
C PHE A 473 11.96 5.09 25.83
N THR A 474 12.08 5.66 27.02
CA THR A 474 11.18 6.72 27.51
C THR A 474 11.96 7.62 28.46
N ARG A 475 11.90 8.93 28.21
CA ARG A 475 12.49 9.97 29.07
C ARG A 475 11.48 11.08 29.27
N ALA A 476 11.32 11.51 30.52
CA ALA A 476 10.68 12.78 30.84
C ALA A 476 11.69 13.90 30.56
N ILE A 477 11.23 14.94 29.89
CA ILE A 477 11.98 16.15 29.57
C ILE A 477 11.37 17.27 30.41
N ASP A 478 12.20 17.87 31.26
CA ASP A 478 11.97 19.21 31.77
C ASP A 478 12.85 20.16 30.94
N PRO A 479 12.28 20.93 30.00
CA PRO A 479 13.08 21.77 29.12
C PRO A 479 13.75 22.94 29.86
N VAL A 480 13.28 23.32 31.07
CA VAL A 480 13.93 24.36 31.87
C VAL A 480 15.20 23.80 32.53
N GLU A 481 15.14 22.59 33.11
CA GLU A 481 16.33 21.94 33.64
C GLU A 481 17.32 21.56 32.52
N GLU A 482 16.82 21.07 31.39
CA GLU A 482 17.65 20.60 30.29
C GLU A 482 18.32 21.74 29.51
N ALA A 483 17.66 22.90 29.35
CA ALA A 483 18.29 24.12 28.84
C ALA A 483 19.36 24.66 29.81
N ALA A 484 19.11 24.64 31.13
CA ALA A 484 20.11 25.07 32.12
C ALA A 484 21.35 24.15 32.15
N ARG A 485 21.16 22.83 31.95
CA ARG A 485 22.27 21.88 31.76
C ARG A 485 23.07 22.18 30.50
N LEU A 486 22.41 22.41 29.35
CA LEU A 486 23.08 22.72 28.09
C LEU A 486 23.85 24.05 28.16
N GLN A 487 23.33 25.08 28.85
CA GLN A 487 24.07 26.31 29.12
C GLN A 487 25.31 26.05 29.99
N ALA A 488 25.21 25.23 31.04
CA ALA A 488 26.36 24.87 31.88
C ALA A 488 27.40 24.00 31.14
N GLU A 489 26.99 23.14 30.22
CA GLU A 489 27.88 22.36 29.34
C GLU A 489 28.55 23.26 28.29
N GLU A 490 27.81 24.19 27.68
CA GLU A 490 28.37 25.21 26.79
C GLU A 490 29.42 26.07 27.51
N ASP A 491 29.09 26.59 28.69
CA ASP A 491 29.97 27.49 29.45
C ASP A 491 31.20 26.76 30.00
N ASN A 492 31.10 25.48 30.39
CA ASN A 492 32.27 24.64 30.63
C ASN A 492 33.10 24.44 29.34
N SER A 493 32.48 24.20 28.19
CA SER A 493 33.19 24.01 26.91
C SER A 493 33.85 25.29 26.37
N LYS A 494 33.37 26.47 26.80
CA LYS A 494 34.00 27.77 26.59
C LYS A 494 35.16 27.96 27.57
N ALA A 495 34.95 27.67 28.85
CA ALA A 495 35.99 27.73 29.89
C ALA A 495 37.18 26.80 29.59
N GLU A 496 36.97 25.58 29.09
CA GLU A 496 38.06 24.68 28.66
C GLU A 496 38.83 25.19 27.43
N LYS A 497 38.21 26.01 26.57
CA LYS A 497 38.89 26.66 25.43
C LYS A 497 39.64 27.91 25.86
N ASP A 498 39.05 28.73 26.71
CA ASP A 498 39.67 29.96 27.24
C ASP A 498 40.80 29.65 28.24
N ALA A 499 40.80 28.47 28.87
CA ALA A 499 41.92 27.95 29.66
C ALA A 499 43.17 27.60 28.82
N GLY A 500 43.10 27.70 27.48
CA GLY A 500 44.20 27.37 26.56
C GLY A 500 45.30 28.43 26.42
N GLU A 501 45.09 29.67 26.87
CA GLU A 501 46.11 30.74 26.81
C GLU A 501 46.56 31.22 28.21
N PRO A 502 47.87 31.09 28.57
CA PRO A 502 48.39 31.69 29.79
C PRO A 502 48.65 33.20 29.62
N LYS A 503 48.08 34.03 30.52
CA LYS A 503 48.42 35.45 30.66
C LYS A 503 48.75 35.76 32.12
N GLU A 504 50.01 36.09 32.39
CA GLU A 504 50.53 36.40 33.72
C GLU A 504 50.35 37.88 34.09
N THR A 505 50.16 38.14 35.41
CA THR A 505 50.31 39.45 36.10
C THR A 505 49.39 40.61 35.66
N ALA A 506 48.84 41.47 36.52
CA ALA A 506 49.03 41.73 37.96
C ALA A 506 47.66 42.14 38.60
N GLN A 507 47.38 41.86 39.89
CA GLN A 507 47.48 42.81 41.03
C GLN A 507 47.00 44.26 40.76
N GLU A 508 46.17 44.93 41.60
CA GLU A 508 45.66 44.55 42.92
C GLU A 508 44.40 45.34 43.38
N ALA A 509 43.68 44.77 44.37
CA ALA A 509 43.01 45.45 45.50
C ALA A 509 41.71 46.29 45.36
N LYS A 510 40.70 45.88 46.17
CA LYS A 510 39.67 46.68 46.91
C LYS A 510 38.50 47.29 46.09
N ARG A 511 37.26 47.43 46.63
CA ARG A 511 36.63 46.93 47.87
C ARG A 511 35.09 47.03 47.79
N LEU A 512 34.40 46.17 48.57
CA LEU A 512 33.08 46.40 49.21
C LEU A 512 31.95 47.11 48.43
N ASN A 513 30.86 46.39 48.20
CA ASN A 513 29.71 46.49 49.11
C ASN A 513 28.70 45.34 48.95
N LEU A 514 28.16 44.84 50.06
CA LEU A 514 26.88 44.13 50.05
C LEU A 514 25.74 45.15 50.10
N LYS A 515 24.74 44.99 49.23
CA LYS A 515 23.34 45.24 49.59
C LYS A 515 22.44 44.41 48.69
N GLY A 516 21.40 43.81 49.28
CA GLY A 516 20.61 42.78 48.63
C GLY A 516 19.76 43.33 47.49
N VAL A 517 19.91 42.73 46.31
CA VAL A 517 18.86 42.69 45.29
C VAL A 517 18.39 41.24 45.25
N VAL A 518 17.13 40.99 45.63
CA VAL A 518 16.50 39.70 45.36
C VAL A 518 16.49 39.54 43.84
N PRO A 519 17.06 38.47 43.26
CA PRO A 519 16.89 38.23 41.84
C PRO A 519 15.41 38.00 41.58
N LYS A 520 14.73 39.01 41.03
CA LYS A 520 13.45 38.79 40.37
C LYS A 520 13.71 37.70 39.33
N GLN A 521 13.00 36.58 39.44
CA GLN A 521 12.87 35.66 38.33
C GLN A 521 12.06 36.36 37.23
N GLN A 522 12.72 37.24 36.47
CA GLN A 522 12.40 37.36 35.07
C GLN A 522 12.67 35.97 34.50
N ILE A 523 11.57 35.23 34.29
CA ILE A 523 11.60 34.02 33.51
C ILE A 523 12.01 34.47 32.11
N ALA A 524 13.30 34.35 31.80
CA ALA A 524 13.74 34.33 30.43
C ALA A 524 12.93 33.22 29.75
N GLY A 525 12.20 33.57 28.70
CA GLY A 525 11.67 32.54 27.81
C GLY A 525 12.85 31.73 27.31
N LEU A 526 12.68 30.41 27.14
CA LEU A 526 13.65 29.65 26.36
C LEU A 526 13.75 30.34 24.99
N ASP A 527 14.98 30.58 24.53
CA ASP A 527 15.18 31.12 23.18
C ASP A 527 14.55 30.17 22.16
N ASP A 528 13.85 30.74 21.17
CA ASP A 528 13.12 30.09 20.07
C ASP A 528 14.01 29.23 19.12
N SER A 529 15.23 28.90 19.57
CA SER A 529 16.33 28.23 18.85
C SER A 529 16.92 27.01 19.58
N SER A 530 16.56 26.73 20.84
CA SER A 530 17.10 25.59 21.59
C SER A 530 16.68 24.26 20.96
N SER A 531 17.65 23.43 20.54
CA SER A 531 17.41 22.16 19.84
C SER A 531 17.88 20.96 20.67
N LEU A 532 16.94 20.20 21.22
CA LEU A 532 17.26 19.05 22.06
C LEU A 532 17.57 17.82 21.21
N HIS A 533 18.78 17.30 21.37
CA HIS A 533 19.32 16.17 20.61
C HIS A 533 19.44 14.93 21.49
N TYR A 534 18.77 13.87 21.07
CA TYR A 534 18.73 12.58 21.76
C TYR A 534 19.36 11.48 20.92
N ARG A 535 20.09 10.58 21.58
CA ARG A 535 20.77 9.43 20.96
C ARG A 535 20.32 8.13 21.64
N TRP A 536 19.87 7.16 20.85
CA TRP A 536 19.54 5.81 21.30
C TRP A 536 20.27 4.79 20.43
N ASP A 537 21.21 4.07 21.05
CA ASP A 537 22.04 3.07 20.38
C ASP A 537 21.38 1.68 20.47
N LEU A 538 21.24 1.02 19.34
CA LEU A 538 20.69 -0.33 19.21
C LEU A 538 21.79 -1.29 18.77
N ASN A 539 22.14 -2.21 19.68
CA ASN A 539 23.14 -3.26 19.46
C ASN A 539 22.48 -4.63 19.24
N ASP A 540 23.24 -5.58 18.68
CA ASP A 540 22.88 -7.00 18.55
C ASP A 540 21.52 -7.27 17.87
N LEU A 541 21.09 -6.36 16.98
CA LEU A 541 19.89 -6.55 16.18
C LEU A 541 20.08 -7.70 15.19
N ARG A 542 19.06 -8.56 15.09
CA ARG A 542 19.04 -9.67 14.13
C ARG A 542 18.78 -9.15 12.71
N PRO A 543 19.09 -9.92 11.67
CA PRO A 543 18.62 -9.62 10.31
C PRO A 543 17.10 -9.41 10.26
N GLY A 544 16.66 -8.36 9.56
CA GLY A 544 15.24 -8.03 9.43
C GLY A 544 14.95 -6.55 9.17
N PHE A 545 13.65 -6.23 9.07
CA PHE A 545 13.13 -4.87 8.93
C PHE A 545 12.70 -4.32 10.28
N TYR A 546 13.02 -3.05 10.52
CA TYR A 546 12.77 -2.35 11.76
C TYR A 546 12.19 -0.96 11.52
N ARG A 547 11.20 -0.59 12.35
CA ARG A 547 10.61 0.76 12.36
C ARG A 547 10.70 1.34 13.75
N VAL A 548 11.18 2.57 13.86
CA VAL A 548 11.26 3.32 15.12
C VAL A 548 10.26 4.46 15.07
N ALA A 549 9.26 4.40 15.94
CA ALA A 549 8.35 5.51 16.17
C ALA A 549 8.85 6.35 17.34
N ALA A 550 9.10 7.63 17.09
CA ALA A 550 9.28 8.64 18.11
C ALA A 550 7.90 9.28 18.37
N SER A 551 7.37 9.10 19.58
CA SER A 551 6.16 9.76 20.06
C SER A 551 6.49 10.69 21.22
N MET A 552 5.93 11.89 21.24
CA MET A 552 6.15 12.88 22.28
C MET A 552 4.80 13.32 22.88
N GLU A 553 4.58 12.99 24.15
CA GLU A 553 3.33 13.24 24.88
C GLU A 553 3.53 14.37 25.90
N ASN A 554 2.77 15.47 25.76
CA ASN A 554 2.62 16.47 26.83
C ASN A 554 1.53 16.03 27.82
N ASP A 555 1.59 16.49 29.08
CA ASP A 555 0.58 16.18 30.11
C ASP A 555 -0.85 16.65 29.77
N ARG A 556 -1.02 17.52 28.76
CA ARG A 556 -2.32 17.95 28.22
C ARG A 556 -2.83 17.14 27.02
N GLY A 557 -2.16 16.04 26.67
CA GLY A 557 -2.60 15.13 25.59
C GLY A 557 -2.25 15.58 24.17
N ALA A 558 -1.47 16.64 24.00
CA ALA A 558 -0.81 16.90 22.73
C ALA A 558 0.21 15.79 22.46
N SER A 559 0.04 15.07 21.35
CA SER A 559 0.88 13.94 20.96
C SER A 559 1.41 14.16 19.55
N LEU A 560 2.71 14.41 19.42
CA LEU A 560 3.42 14.39 18.13
C LEU A 560 4.01 13.00 17.90
N ALA A 561 3.96 12.52 16.66
CA ALA A 561 4.57 11.26 16.25
C ALA A 561 5.34 11.44 14.94
N ASN A 562 6.52 10.84 14.86
CA ASN A 562 7.32 10.72 13.64
C ASN A 562 7.97 9.33 13.62
N GLU A 563 8.09 8.71 12.45
CA GLU A 563 8.61 7.35 12.33
C GLU A 563 9.78 7.29 11.32
N THR A 564 10.77 6.44 11.59
CA THR A 564 11.86 6.16 10.66
C THR A 564 12.12 4.67 10.55
N SER A 565 12.44 4.22 9.34
CA SER A 565 12.73 2.82 9.02
C SER A 565 14.21 2.57 8.78
N PHE A 566 14.63 1.33 9.05
CA PHE A 566 15.93 0.79 8.66
C PHE A 566 15.87 -0.74 8.53
N ILE A 567 16.90 -1.33 7.93
CA ILE A 567 17.07 -2.78 7.79
C ILE A 567 18.46 -3.21 8.27
N VAL A 568 18.52 -4.41 8.85
CA VAL A 568 19.76 -5.11 9.18
C VAL A 568 19.89 -6.30 8.22
N LEU A 569 20.95 -6.34 7.42
CA LEU A 569 21.17 -7.35 6.39
C LEU A 569 21.93 -8.55 6.94
N GLY A 570 21.29 -9.71 6.96
CA GLY A 570 21.97 -11.00 7.14
C GLY A 570 22.52 -11.54 5.82
N ARG A 571 23.55 -12.39 5.91
CA ARG A 571 23.95 -13.26 4.78
C ARG A 571 22.80 -14.23 4.50
N ILE A 572 22.29 -14.19 3.29
CA ILE A 572 21.21 -15.07 2.81
C ILE A 572 21.79 -16.33 2.17
N THR A 573 22.93 -16.22 1.52
CA THR A 573 23.65 -17.31 0.85
C THR A 573 24.88 -17.75 1.65
N ASN A 574 25.54 -18.82 1.21
CA ASN A 574 26.89 -19.17 1.68
C ASN A 574 28.00 -18.50 0.84
N ASP A 575 27.66 -17.62 -0.11
CA ASP A 575 28.64 -17.00 -1.00
C ASP A 575 29.40 -15.85 -0.30
N PRO A 576 30.76 -15.85 -0.29
CA PRO A 576 31.52 -14.77 0.31
C PRO A 576 31.32 -13.42 -0.39
N SER A 577 30.96 -13.41 -1.68
CA SER A 577 30.77 -12.19 -2.47
C SER A 577 29.52 -11.39 -2.11
N GLU A 578 28.55 -11.96 -1.35
CA GLU A 578 27.30 -11.26 -0.98
C GLU A 578 27.56 -9.93 -0.22
N PHE A 579 28.66 -9.86 0.55
CA PHE A 579 29.08 -8.67 1.31
C PHE A 579 30.50 -8.16 0.97
N GLY A 580 31.23 -8.84 0.09
CA GLY A 580 32.59 -8.45 -0.35
C GLY A 580 32.60 -7.46 -1.52
N ASP A 581 33.78 -7.01 -1.92
CA ASP A 581 33.96 -6.46 -3.28
C ASP A 581 34.12 -7.66 -4.24
N PRO A 582 33.28 -7.81 -5.28
CA PRO A 582 33.28 -9.02 -6.12
C PRO A 582 34.62 -9.22 -6.87
N ASN A 583 35.40 -8.15 -7.05
CA ASN A 583 36.70 -8.20 -7.70
C ASN A 583 37.80 -8.79 -6.80
N GLU A 584 37.79 -8.54 -5.48
CA GLU A 584 38.78 -9.11 -4.53
C GLU A 584 38.76 -10.64 -4.58
N THR A 585 37.57 -11.24 -4.76
CA THR A 585 37.41 -12.70 -4.89
C THR A 585 38.06 -13.32 -6.15
N LYS A 586 38.44 -12.53 -7.17
CA LYS A 586 39.14 -13.03 -8.37
C LYS A 586 40.68 -13.08 -8.23
N GLU A 587 41.29 -12.28 -7.36
CA GLU A 587 42.77 -12.15 -7.33
C GLU A 587 43.50 -13.31 -6.62
N SER A 588 42.81 -14.09 -5.78
CA SER A 588 43.43 -14.99 -4.80
C SER A 588 43.83 -16.40 -5.33
N ILE A 589 44.29 -16.53 -6.58
CA ILE A 589 44.83 -17.80 -7.12
C ILE A 589 46.25 -17.66 -7.70
N LEU A 590 46.56 -16.56 -8.40
CA LEU A 590 47.91 -16.25 -8.91
C LEU A 590 48.19 -14.75 -8.75
N GLY A 591 48.98 -14.38 -7.75
CA GLY A 591 49.26 -12.99 -7.37
C GLY A 591 50.17 -12.23 -8.34
N LEU A 592 49.66 -11.88 -9.52
CA LEU A 592 50.26 -10.95 -10.47
C LEU A 592 49.19 -9.96 -10.98
N PRO A 593 49.32 -8.64 -10.75
CA PRO A 593 48.33 -7.68 -11.23
C PRO A 593 48.38 -7.57 -12.76
N SER A 594 47.29 -7.95 -13.43
CA SER A 594 47.14 -7.79 -14.88
C SER A 594 47.05 -6.31 -15.25
N LEU A 595 48.09 -5.79 -15.92
CA LEU A 595 48.11 -4.42 -16.45
C LEU A 595 47.37 -4.29 -17.81
N ALA A 596 46.56 -5.28 -18.19
CA ALA A 596 46.02 -5.44 -19.54
C ALA A 596 44.54 -5.88 -19.58
N THR A 597 43.66 -5.20 -18.83
CA THR A 597 42.22 -5.54 -18.76
C THR A 597 41.31 -4.40 -19.26
N PHE A 598 41.52 -3.97 -20.51
CA PHE A 598 40.59 -3.12 -21.27
C PHE A 598 40.34 -3.69 -22.67
N GLN A 599 39.64 -4.84 -22.79
CA GLN A 599 38.87 -5.21 -24.01
C GLN A 599 38.09 -6.54 -23.94
N SER A 600 38.35 -7.46 -22.99
CA SER A 600 37.67 -8.75 -22.90
C SER A 600 36.21 -8.63 -22.41
N GLU A 601 35.26 -9.18 -23.19
CA GLU A 601 33.85 -9.28 -22.77
C GLU A 601 33.62 -10.35 -21.69
N SER A 602 34.62 -11.22 -21.44
CA SER A 602 34.55 -12.39 -20.56
C SER A 602 34.69 -12.12 -19.06
N ASP A 603 34.92 -10.86 -18.65
CA ASP A 603 35.11 -10.51 -17.24
C ASP A 603 33.89 -9.86 -16.57
N VAL A 604 32.82 -9.61 -17.33
CA VAL A 604 31.55 -9.08 -16.83
C VAL A 604 30.97 -10.06 -15.80
N ILE A 605 30.66 -9.56 -14.60
CA ILE A 605 29.84 -10.27 -13.62
C ILE A 605 28.42 -10.29 -14.19
N ASP A 606 27.87 -11.47 -14.50
CA ASP A 606 26.49 -11.59 -14.98
C ASP A 606 25.53 -10.96 -13.95
N PRO A 607 24.80 -9.88 -14.30
CA PRO A 607 23.94 -9.18 -13.35
C PRO A 607 22.75 -10.06 -12.96
N THR A 608 22.19 -9.85 -11.75
CA THR A 608 20.84 -10.36 -11.49
C THR A 608 19.86 -9.73 -12.49
N PRO A 609 18.85 -10.45 -12.99
CA PRO A 609 17.87 -9.88 -13.93
C PRO A 609 16.95 -8.85 -13.28
N PHE A 610 17.09 -8.55 -11.98
CA PHE A 610 16.21 -7.63 -11.27
C PHE A 610 16.85 -6.23 -11.18
N GLY A 611 16.13 -5.23 -11.69
CA GLY A 611 16.62 -3.87 -11.83
C GLY A 611 15.64 -2.80 -11.33
N TRP A 612 16.14 -1.59 -11.11
CA TRP A 612 15.32 -0.42 -10.76
C TRP A 612 15.57 0.73 -11.74
N THR A 613 14.53 1.51 -12.01
CA THR A 613 14.70 2.90 -12.45
C THR A 613 15.10 3.74 -11.23
N LEU A 614 16.22 4.45 -11.33
CA LEU A 614 16.77 5.23 -10.22
C LEU A 614 15.94 6.53 -10.04
N PRO A 615 15.35 6.78 -8.86
CA PRO A 615 14.57 8.00 -8.64
C PRO A 615 15.40 9.28 -8.82
N LYS A 616 14.80 10.28 -9.49
CA LYS A 616 15.42 11.60 -9.74
C LYS A 616 15.93 12.25 -8.43
N SER A 617 15.26 12.01 -7.30
CA SER A 617 15.64 12.46 -5.96
C SER A 617 16.95 11.86 -5.42
N LEU A 618 17.28 10.60 -5.77
CA LEU A 618 18.56 9.98 -5.38
C LEU A 618 19.72 10.50 -6.24
N MET A 619 19.49 10.72 -7.53
CA MET A 619 20.46 11.38 -8.40
C MET A 619 20.75 12.82 -7.94
N GLU A 620 19.72 13.58 -7.57
CA GLU A 620 19.89 14.95 -7.03
C GLU A 620 20.63 14.95 -5.67
N ARG A 621 20.39 13.97 -4.80
CA ARG A 621 21.19 13.78 -3.57
C ARG A 621 22.65 13.47 -3.86
N HIS A 622 22.93 12.67 -4.89
CA HIS A 622 24.30 12.40 -5.31
C HIS A 622 24.97 13.65 -5.88
N ARG A 623 24.33 14.32 -6.84
CA ARG A 623 24.79 15.57 -7.48
C ARG A 623 25.07 16.69 -6.46
N THR A 624 24.25 16.80 -5.42
CA THR A 624 24.43 17.78 -4.33
C THR A 624 25.41 17.33 -3.22
N GLY A 625 26.15 16.23 -3.42
CA GLY A 625 27.16 15.74 -2.47
C GLY A 625 26.61 15.18 -1.16
N LYS A 626 25.29 14.99 -1.05
CA LYS A 626 24.61 14.46 0.15
C LYS A 626 24.66 12.92 0.24
N LEU A 627 25.16 12.28 -0.80
CA LEU A 627 25.34 10.83 -0.92
C LEU A 627 26.49 10.55 -1.89
N SER A 628 27.51 9.78 -1.49
CA SER A 628 28.61 9.45 -2.40
C SER A 628 28.21 8.38 -3.43
N GLU A 629 28.88 8.39 -4.58
CA GLU A 629 28.72 7.39 -5.63
C GLU A 629 29.04 5.97 -5.12
N ARG A 630 29.96 5.86 -4.16
CA ARG A 630 30.44 4.58 -3.60
C ARG A 630 29.45 3.99 -2.61
N GLU A 631 28.84 4.83 -1.76
CA GLU A 631 27.77 4.40 -0.86
C GLU A 631 26.55 3.94 -1.64
N LEU A 632 26.14 4.72 -2.66
CA LEU A 632 25.00 4.36 -3.51
C LEU A 632 25.24 3.06 -4.29
N ALA A 633 26.37 2.91 -4.98
CA ALA A 633 26.68 1.68 -5.72
C ALA A 633 26.79 0.45 -4.79
N ARG A 634 27.43 0.58 -3.62
CA ARG A 634 27.50 -0.49 -2.61
C ARG A 634 26.11 -0.84 -2.07
N TRP A 635 25.25 0.14 -1.82
CA TRP A 635 23.88 -0.07 -1.34
C TRP A 635 23.02 -0.80 -2.37
N MET A 636 23.12 -0.43 -3.65
CA MET A 636 22.40 -1.13 -4.73
C MET A 636 22.88 -2.58 -4.90
N GLN A 637 24.20 -2.83 -4.80
CA GLN A 637 24.77 -4.17 -4.79
C GLN A 637 24.25 -5.00 -3.60
N LEU A 638 24.22 -4.43 -2.39
CA LEU A 638 23.73 -5.10 -1.18
C LEU A 638 22.24 -5.46 -1.24
N ILE A 639 21.44 -4.70 -1.99
CA ILE A 639 20.01 -5.00 -2.28
C ILE A 639 19.86 -6.08 -3.36
N GLY A 640 20.93 -6.40 -4.10
CA GLY A 640 20.89 -7.38 -5.20
C GLY A 640 20.32 -6.81 -6.49
N ILE A 641 20.48 -5.49 -6.74
CA ILE A 641 20.09 -4.84 -7.99
C ILE A 641 21.16 -5.10 -9.04
N GLY A 642 20.82 -5.80 -10.13
CA GLY A 642 21.74 -6.09 -11.23
C GLY A 642 21.63 -5.12 -12.41
N TRP A 643 20.52 -4.39 -12.55
CA TRP A 643 20.33 -3.39 -13.60
C TRP A 643 19.83 -2.05 -13.03
N SER A 644 20.29 -0.94 -13.58
CA SER A 644 19.81 0.40 -13.20
C SER A 644 19.50 1.27 -14.41
N LYS A 645 18.24 1.70 -14.56
CA LYS A 645 17.88 2.76 -15.51
C LYS A 645 18.15 4.12 -14.87
N LEU A 646 18.99 4.92 -15.49
CA LEU A 646 19.35 6.26 -15.04
C LEU A 646 18.61 7.30 -15.89
N PRO A 647 17.70 8.12 -15.33
CA PRO A 647 17.09 9.24 -16.07
C PRO A 647 18.16 10.30 -16.35
N VAL A 648 18.55 10.46 -17.62
CA VAL A 648 19.74 11.25 -18.03
C VAL A 648 19.47 12.32 -19.08
N TRP A 649 18.21 12.62 -19.39
CA TRP A 649 17.85 13.70 -20.33
C TRP A 649 18.09 15.07 -19.66
N PHE A 650 19.26 15.65 -19.90
CA PHE A 650 19.68 16.95 -19.37
C PHE A 650 19.82 17.99 -20.50
N GLY A 651 19.84 19.27 -20.14
CA GLY A 651 20.13 20.35 -21.09
C GLY A 651 21.61 20.41 -21.50
N PRO A 652 21.94 20.93 -22.69
CA PRO A 652 23.34 21.04 -23.15
C PRO A 652 24.17 22.04 -22.32
N ASP A 653 23.50 22.90 -21.55
CA ASP A 653 24.03 23.87 -20.59
C ASP A 653 24.26 23.29 -19.18
N GLN A 654 24.00 21.99 -18.96
CA GLN A 654 24.05 21.33 -17.65
C GLN A 654 25.15 20.23 -17.58
N PRO A 655 26.43 20.54 -17.84
CA PRO A 655 27.52 19.55 -17.90
C PRO A 655 27.64 18.70 -16.63
N ASP A 656 27.54 19.34 -15.46
CA ASP A 656 27.66 18.72 -14.14
C ASP A 656 26.69 17.55 -13.92
N HIS A 657 25.50 17.60 -14.53
CA HIS A 657 24.49 16.55 -14.39
C HIS A 657 24.89 15.30 -15.19
N ALA A 658 25.39 15.49 -16.41
CA ALA A 658 25.92 14.41 -17.24
C ALA A 658 27.21 13.82 -16.64
N ASP A 659 28.12 14.65 -16.14
CA ASP A 659 29.38 14.19 -15.54
C ASP A 659 29.15 13.42 -14.22
N ALA A 660 28.20 13.85 -13.37
CA ALA A 660 27.77 13.09 -12.19
C ALA A 660 27.08 11.76 -12.55
N ALA A 661 26.21 11.75 -13.56
CA ALA A 661 25.57 10.52 -14.04
C ALA A 661 26.58 9.54 -14.65
N ALA A 662 27.58 10.03 -15.38
CA ALA A 662 28.66 9.21 -15.94
C ALA A 662 29.55 8.57 -14.85
N LEU A 663 29.86 9.31 -13.78
CA LEU A 663 30.59 8.81 -12.62
C LEU A 663 29.81 7.70 -11.90
N LEU A 664 28.51 7.92 -11.65
CA LEU A 664 27.65 6.91 -11.03
C LEU A 664 27.52 5.66 -11.91
N ALA A 665 27.28 5.81 -13.21
CA ALA A 665 27.19 4.70 -14.16
C ALA A 665 28.49 3.86 -14.20
N PHE A 666 29.65 4.51 -14.09
CA PHE A 666 30.93 3.83 -13.96
C PHE A 666 31.01 2.99 -12.67
N ARG A 667 30.63 3.55 -11.51
CA ARG A 667 30.67 2.84 -10.21
C ARG A 667 29.65 1.73 -10.05
N LEU A 668 28.50 1.84 -10.69
CA LEU A 668 27.52 0.75 -10.79
C LEU A 668 28.15 -0.43 -11.54
N ARG A 669 28.79 -0.17 -12.69
CA ARG A 669 29.46 -1.19 -13.50
C ARG A 669 30.67 -1.81 -12.81
N ASP A 670 31.47 -1.04 -12.07
CA ASP A 670 32.57 -1.54 -11.22
C ASP A 670 32.09 -2.60 -10.19
N ARG A 671 30.80 -2.57 -9.82
CA ARG A 671 30.16 -3.48 -8.86
C ARG A 671 29.21 -4.51 -9.49
N GLY A 672 29.31 -4.73 -10.81
CA GLY A 672 28.50 -5.72 -11.52
C GLY A 672 27.04 -5.32 -11.76
N ILE A 673 26.72 -4.02 -11.64
CA ILE A 673 25.39 -3.48 -11.91
C ILE A 673 25.40 -2.79 -13.28
N GLN A 674 24.58 -3.27 -14.21
CA GLN A 674 24.56 -2.78 -15.58
C GLN A 674 23.74 -1.48 -15.70
N PRO A 675 24.36 -0.34 -16.09
CA PRO A 675 23.65 0.92 -16.28
C PRO A 675 22.96 0.99 -17.65
N ILE A 676 21.74 1.53 -17.65
CA ILE A 676 20.93 1.84 -18.83
C ILE A 676 20.65 3.35 -18.83
N GLY A 677 20.82 4.02 -19.96
CA GLY A 677 20.45 5.42 -20.12
C GLY A 677 18.97 5.56 -20.47
N LEU A 678 18.18 6.22 -19.63
CA LEU A 678 16.75 6.47 -19.87
C LEU A 678 16.53 7.87 -20.44
N LEU A 679 16.05 7.93 -21.68
CA LEU A 679 15.58 9.15 -22.35
C LEU A 679 14.04 9.16 -22.34
N ASP A 680 13.47 9.66 -21.24
CA ASP A 680 12.04 9.81 -21.01
C ASP A 680 11.51 11.20 -21.41
N GLN A 681 11.83 12.26 -20.67
CA GLN A 681 11.38 13.63 -20.99
C GLN A 681 12.52 14.64 -20.82
N PRO A 682 12.65 15.64 -21.73
CA PRO A 682 13.58 16.75 -21.57
C PRO A 682 13.16 17.69 -20.43
N PRO A 683 14.07 18.56 -19.95
CA PRO A 683 13.72 19.67 -19.05
C PRO A 683 12.60 20.56 -19.62
N GLU A 684 11.68 21.01 -18.76
CA GLU A 684 10.48 21.76 -19.17
C GLU A 684 10.81 23.06 -19.91
N ASP A 685 11.90 23.74 -19.54
CA ASP A 685 12.40 24.95 -20.19
C ASP A 685 12.85 24.71 -21.64
N ARG A 686 13.17 23.45 -22.00
CA ARG A 686 13.67 23.05 -23.32
C ARG A 686 12.64 22.42 -24.24
N LEU A 687 11.41 22.15 -23.77
CA LEU A 687 10.34 21.56 -24.60
C LEU A 687 10.10 22.33 -25.91
N HIS A 688 10.29 23.65 -25.91
CA HIS A 688 10.18 24.50 -27.10
C HIS A 688 11.18 24.19 -28.22
N ALA A 689 12.35 23.62 -27.92
CA ALA A 689 13.37 23.30 -28.92
C ALA A 689 12.96 22.12 -29.83
N TYR A 690 12.14 21.20 -29.32
CA TYR A 690 11.79 19.93 -29.97
C TYR A 690 10.63 20.04 -30.99
N GLN A 691 10.15 21.27 -31.29
CA GLN A 691 9.16 21.55 -32.34
C GLN A 691 7.89 20.69 -32.30
N LEU A 692 7.35 20.45 -31.09
CA LEU A 692 6.13 19.69 -30.88
C LEU A 692 4.93 20.29 -31.63
N ARG A 693 4.09 19.41 -32.21
CA ARG A 693 2.86 19.80 -32.93
C ARG A 693 1.76 20.27 -31.98
N ASP A 694 1.58 19.55 -30.89
CA ASP A 694 0.64 19.85 -29.81
C ASP A 694 1.43 19.95 -28.50
N LYS A 695 1.15 20.98 -27.69
CA LYS A 695 1.88 21.20 -26.42
C LYS A 695 1.73 20.07 -25.39
N ASN A 696 0.69 19.24 -25.55
CA ASN A 696 0.37 18.15 -24.64
C ASN A 696 0.96 16.80 -25.09
N ASP A 697 1.57 16.71 -26.28
CA ASP A 697 2.18 15.48 -26.80
C ASP A 697 3.67 15.41 -26.43
N THR A 698 3.95 15.22 -25.14
CA THR A 698 5.31 15.11 -24.57
C THR A 698 5.90 13.70 -24.65
N ARG A 699 5.37 12.83 -25.52
CA ARG A 699 5.82 11.44 -25.70
C ARG A 699 7.06 11.35 -26.61
N VAL A 700 7.89 10.33 -26.39
CA VAL A 700 9.25 10.27 -26.96
C VAL A 700 9.27 10.07 -28.47
N ALA A 701 8.32 9.32 -29.05
CA ALA A 701 8.26 9.18 -30.50
C ALA A 701 7.91 10.49 -31.23
N SER A 702 7.25 11.44 -30.55
CA SER A 702 6.98 12.78 -31.08
C SER A 702 8.16 13.72 -30.88
N LEU A 703 8.83 13.67 -29.72
CA LEU A 703 10.06 14.44 -29.44
C LEU A 703 11.24 14.05 -30.36
N LEU A 704 11.44 12.74 -30.61
CA LEU A 704 12.55 12.23 -31.43
C LEU A 704 12.25 12.20 -32.93
N ARG A 705 11.14 12.81 -33.37
CA ARG A 705 10.68 12.78 -34.77
C ARG A 705 11.56 13.58 -35.73
N ASP A 706 12.06 14.75 -35.31
CA ASP A 706 12.90 15.61 -36.15
C ASP A 706 14.36 15.61 -35.65
N GLN A 707 15.20 14.84 -36.34
CA GLN A 707 16.63 14.71 -36.05
C GLN A 707 17.39 16.04 -36.10
N SER A 708 16.90 17.05 -36.83
CA SER A 708 17.51 18.38 -36.87
C SER A 708 17.24 19.19 -35.60
N ALA A 709 16.13 18.92 -34.90
CA ALA A 709 15.73 19.59 -33.67
C ALA A 709 16.39 18.98 -32.42
N TRP A 710 16.35 17.65 -32.27
CA TRP A 710 16.81 17.01 -31.02
C TRP A 710 18.31 16.73 -30.97
N ARG A 711 19.00 16.54 -32.10
CA ARG A 711 20.42 16.14 -32.10
C ARG A 711 21.33 17.19 -31.42
N PRO A 712 21.20 18.51 -31.65
CA PRO A 712 22.05 19.51 -31.00
C PRO A 712 21.92 19.54 -29.47
N GLU A 713 20.74 19.27 -28.92
CA GLU A 713 20.51 19.24 -27.47
C GLU A 713 21.09 17.96 -26.83
N LEU A 714 21.01 16.81 -27.52
CA LEU A 714 21.47 15.52 -26.99
C LEU A 714 22.94 15.20 -27.29
N GLU A 715 23.56 15.78 -28.33
CA GLU A 715 24.95 15.49 -28.72
C GLU A 715 25.98 15.73 -27.58
N PRO A 716 25.90 16.80 -26.75
CA PRO A 716 26.79 16.99 -25.60
C PRO A 716 26.62 15.97 -24.48
N LEU A 717 25.43 15.37 -24.35
CA LEU A 717 25.14 14.27 -23.41
C LEU A 717 25.70 12.96 -23.96
N MET A 718 25.38 12.61 -25.20
CA MET A 718 25.79 11.33 -25.81
C MET A 718 27.31 11.22 -25.89
N ASN A 719 28.03 12.30 -26.19
CA ASN A 719 29.49 12.33 -26.22
C ASN A 719 30.16 12.04 -24.87
N ARG A 720 29.48 12.32 -23.74
CA ARG A 720 29.94 11.91 -22.39
C ARG A 720 29.52 10.48 -22.04
N MET A 721 28.25 10.16 -22.29
CA MET A 721 27.60 8.97 -21.72
C MET A 721 27.87 7.69 -22.51
N THR A 722 28.01 7.75 -23.84
CA THR A 722 28.17 6.54 -24.69
C THR A 722 29.43 5.73 -24.38
N MET A 723 30.51 6.37 -23.93
CA MET A 723 31.73 5.68 -23.44
C MET A 723 31.54 4.92 -22.10
N ARG A 724 30.36 4.99 -21.48
CA ARG A 724 30.03 4.33 -20.20
C ARG A 724 28.79 3.45 -20.33
N ILE A 725 27.77 3.92 -21.05
CA ILE A 725 26.46 3.28 -21.24
C ILE A 725 26.28 2.90 -22.72
N ARG A 726 26.22 1.60 -23.00
CA ARG A 726 25.90 1.04 -24.33
C ARG A 726 24.40 0.82 -24.57
N LEU A 727 23.62 0.65 -23.49
CA LEU A 727 22.20 0.30 -23.53
C LEU A 727 21.33 1.50 -23.15
N TRP A 728 20.34 1.80 -23.99
CA TRP A 728 19.50 2.98 -23.87
C TRP A 728 18.03 2.61 -24.01
N GLN A 729 17.16 3.21 -23.18
CA GLN A 729 15.71 3.11 -23.32
C GLN A 729 15.16 4.46 -23.81
N LEU A 730 14.28 4.39 -24.81
CA LEU A 730 13.53 5.51 -25.34
C LEU A 730 12.10 5.46 -24.76
N GLY A 731 11.70 6.53 -24.07
CA GLY A 731 10.43 6.62 -23.36
C GLY A 731 10.47 6.06 -21.94
N ALA A 732 9.63 6.60 -21.05
CA ALA A 732 9.24 5.94 -19.81
C ALA A 732 8.70 4.52 -20.07
N ASP A 733 8.63 3.73 -19.00
CA ASP A 733 8.12 2.37 -19.02
C ASP A 733 6.66 2.28 -19.53
N ASP A 734 5.87 3.37 -19.46
CA ASP A 734 4.50 3.46 -20.00
C ASP A 734 4.42 4.11 -21.39
N ASP A 735 5.54 4.50 -22.03
CA ASP A 735 5.51 5.22 -23.30
C ASP A 735 5.26 4.28 -24.49
N HIS A 736 4.00 4.25 -24.91
CA HIS A 736 3.52 3.43 -26.02
C HIS A 736 3.50 4.17 -27.38
N SER A 737 4.12 5.36 -27.50
CA SER A 737 4.05 6.22 -28.69
C SER A 737 4.73 5.67 -29.95
N PHE A 738 5.54 4.62 -29.83
CA PHE A 738 6.11 3.90 -30.98
C PHE A 738 5.14 2.91 -31.66
N MET A 739 3.96 2.65 -31.06
CA MET A 739 2.96 1.75 -31.63
C MET A 739 2.26 2.32 -32.87
N GLY A 740 1.76 1.42 -33.73
CA GLY A 740 1.03 1.79 -34.95
C GLY A 740 1.88 2.41 -36.07
N GLN A 741 3.18 2.62 -35.85
CA GLN A 741 4.08 3.18 -36.86
C GLN A 741 4.46 2.11 -37.90
N SER A 742 4.08 2.32 -39.16
CA SER A 742 4.32 1.35 -40.24
C SER A 742 5.80 1.10 -40.57
N ASN A 743 6.68 2.04 -40.17
CA ASN A 743 8.11 2.04 -40.51
C ASN A 743 8.98 2.06 -39.23
N ILE A 744 8.55 1.37 -38.17
CA ILE A 744 9.21 1.44 -36.85
C ILE A 744 10.71 1.11 -36.91
N GLU A 745 11.11 0.09 -37.66
CA GLU A 745 12.50 -0.39 -37.73
C GLU A 745 13.46 0.69 -38.25
N SER A 746 13.13 1.35 -39.37
CA SER A 746 13.96 2.42 -39.94
C SER A 746 13.87 3.74 -39.18
N THR A 747 12.77 3.99 -38.46
CA THR A 747 12.70 5.09 -37.47
C THR A 747 13.67 4.86 -36.32
N LEU A 748 13.70 3.65 -35.74
CA LEU A 748 14.62 3.29 -34.65
C LEU A 748 16.08 3.27 -35.12
N GLU A 749 16.35 2.79 -36.34
CA GLU A 749 17.69 2.86 -36.95
C GLU A 749 18.15 4.32 -37.14
N GLY A 750 17.27 5.20 -37.62
CA GLY A 750 17.57 6.63 -37.76
C GLY A 750 17.81 7.34 -36.43
N ILE A 751 17.01 7.01 -35.39
CA ILE A 751 17.19 7.54 -34.03
C ILE A 751 18.51 7.01 -33.42
N SER A 752 18.77 5.71 -33.48
CA SER A 752 20.02 5.11 -32.99
C SER A 752 21.23 5.74 -33.69
N THR A 753 21.21 5.85 -35.02
CA THR A 753 22.28 6.49 -35.81
C THR A 753 22.46 7.97 -35.45
N GLY A 754 21.39 8.70 -35.12
CA GLY A 754 21.48 10.09 -34.65
C GLY A 754 21.97 10.26 -33.21
N LEU A 755 21.86 9.22 -32.38
CA LEU A 755 22.34 9.18 -31.00
C LEU A 755 23.77 8.59 -30.88
N GLN A 756 24.29 7.96 -31.93
CA GLN A 756 25.68 7.53 -32.01
C GLN A 756 26.61 8.75 -32.15
N GLY A 757 27.32 9.09 -31.08
CA GLY A 757 28.32 10.16 -31.06
C GLY A 757 29.63 9.75 -31.75
N PHE A 758 30.70 9.52 -30.97
CA PHE A 758 32.02 9.09 -31.48
C PHE A 758 32.06 7.61 -31.98
N GLY A 759 31.13 7.22 -32.86
CA GLY A 759 31.21 5.99 -33.66
C GLY A 759 31.09 4.65 -32.92
N GLN A 760 30.63 4.63 -31.67
CA GLN A 760 30.25 3.37 -31.00
C GLN A 760 28.75 3.09 -31.21
N PRO A 761 28.36 1.89 -31.67
CA PRO A 761 26.95 1.53 -31.83
C PRO A 761 26.28 1.45 -30.45
N ILE A 762 25.12 2.10 -30.33
CA ILE A 762 24.26 1.98 -29.15
C ILE A 762 23.14 0.98 -29.40
N GLN A 763 22.70 0.30 -28.34
CA GLN A 763 21.59 -0.63 -28.38
C GLN A 763 20.36 0.01 -27.73
N THR A 764 19.30 0.20 -28.51
CA THR A 764 18.05 0.84 -28.04
C THR A 764 17.00 -0.18 -27.61
N MET A 765 16.16 0.20 -26.64
CA MET A 765 14.99 -0.52 -26.15
C MET A 765 13.79 0.43 -26.13
N ILE A 766 12.59 -0.08 -26.42
CA ILE A 766 11.33 0.70 -26.40
C ILE A 766 10.28 0.04 -25.50
N ALA A 767 9.42 0.83 -24.88
CA ALA A 767 8.28 0.32 -24.12
C ALA A 767 7.16 -0.18 -25.05
N TRP A 768 6.48 -1.27 -24.65
CA TRP A 768 5.46 -1.93 -25.45
C TRP A 768 4.36 -2.57 -24.59
N SER A 769 3.18 -2.69 -25.18
CA SER A 769 1.95 -3.21 -24.59
C SER A 769 1.96 -4.74 -24.55
N TRP A 770 1.23 -5.32 -23.62
CA TRP A 770 0.95 -6.77 -23.59
C TRP A 770 -0.19 -7.19 -24.54
N VAL A 771 -1.00 -6.23 -25.02
CA VAL A 771 -2.20 -6.50 -25.83
C VAL A 771 -1.88 -6.56 -27.33
N ASP A 772 -0.87 -5.80 -27.75
CA ASP A 772 -0.57 -5.52 -29.16
C ASP A 772 0.61 -6.35 -29.69
N THR A 773 0.44 -6.95 -30.88
CA THR A 773 1.45 -7.81 -31.50
C THR A 773 2.82 -7.13 -31.59
N PRO A 774 3.90 -7.71 -31.04
CA PRO A 774 5.24 -7.12 -31.12
C PRO A 774 5.85 -7.23 -32.52
N PRO A 775 6.85 -6.37 -32.85
CA PRO A 775 7.71 -6.57 -34.02
C PRO A 775 8.38 -7.96 -33.99
N ALA A 776 8.49 -8.61 -35.15
CA ALA A 776 8.91 -10.01 -35.24
C ALA A 776 10.42 -10.25 -35.06
N THR A 777 11.25 -9.24 -35.34
CA THR A 777 12.72 -9.39 -35.47
C THR A 777 13.45 -8.17 -34.94
N ALA A 778 14.42 -8.37 -34.04
CA ALA A 778 15.35 -7.31 -33.63
C ALA A 778 16.38 -7.01 -34.73
N GLY A 779 16.81 -5.75 -34.82
CA GLY A 779 17.89 -5.30 -35.72
C GLY A 779 19.14 -4.88 -34.94
N ASP A 780 20.25 -4.62 -35.63
CA ASP A 780 21.52 -4.28 -34.96
C ASP A 780 21.44 -2.97 -34.13
N SER A 781 20.50 -2.08 -34.45
CA SER A 781 20.24 -0.79 -33.80
C SER A 781 19.27 -0.84 -32.60
N TRP A 782 18.46 -1.89 -32.47
CA TRP A 782 17.42 -2.03 -31.44
C TRP A 782 17.31 -3.47 -30.94
N ARG A 783 17.44 -3.66 -29.62
CA ARG A 783 17.76 -4.95 -29.01
C ARG A 783 16.52 -5.72 -28.52
N GLY A 784 15.41 -5.04 -28.25
CA GLY A 784 14.25 -5.65 -27.64
C GLY A 784 13.18 -4.68 -27.14
N LEU A 785 12.25 -5.22 -26.34
CA LEU A 785 11.00 -4.57 -25.93
C LEU A 785 10.84 -4.62 -24.41
N HIS A 786 10.44 -3.51 -23.79
CA HIS A 786 10.05 -3.45 -22.38
C HIS A 786 8.53 -3.57 -22.24
N ARG A 787 8.04 -4.69 -21.69
CA ARG A 787 6.61 -4.92 -21.46
C ARG A 787 6.13 -4.18 -20.22
N TYR A 788 5.04 -3.45 -20.37
CA TYR A 788 4.38 -2.73 -19.29
C TYR A 788 2.86 -2.94 -19.31
N SER A 789 2.26 -2.85 -18.13
CA SER A 789 0.81 -2.76 -17.94
C SER A 789 0.50 -1.82 -16.78
N LYS A 790 -0.46 -0.92 -16.99
CA LYS A 790 -0.94 0.03 -15.96
C LYS A 790 -1.58 -0.66 -14.75
N SER A 791 -2.11 -1.87 -14.95
CA SER A 791 -2.51 -2.78 -13.87
C SER A 791 -1.48 -3.90 -13.80
N PRO A 792 -0.77 -4.11 -12.67
CA PRO A 792 0.15 -5.25 -12.54
C PRO A 792 -0.59 -6.56 -12.80
N LEU A 793 -0.13 -7.32 -13.81
CA LEU A 793 -0.56 -8.70 -14.05
C LEU A 793 -0.15 -9.55 -12.85
N THR A 794 -1.00 -10.49 -12.41
CA THR A 794 -0.59 -11.49 -11.41
C THR A 794 0.49 -12.42 -11.98
N ALA A 795 1.18 -13.15 -11.10
CA ALA A 795 2.21 -14.12 -11.52
C ALA A 795 1.69 -15.16 -12.54
N ALA A 796 0.47 -15.66 -12.38
CA ALA A 796 -0.10 -16.66 -13.29
C ALA A 796 -0.56 -16.07 -14.64
N GLU A 797 -1.01 -14.81 -14.66
CA GLU A 797 -1.31 -14.10 -15.91
C GLU A 797 0.00 -13.78 -16.67
N MET A 798 1.02 -13.29 -15.97
CA MET A 798 2.34 -13.02 -16.54
C MET A 798 2.99 -14.28 -17.14
N ASP A 799 2.93 -15.40 -16.43
CA ASP A 799 3.40 -16.71 -16.89
C ASP A 799 2.70 -17.13 -18.19
N ALA A 800 1.36 -17.08 -18.22
CA ALA A 800 0.56 -17.41 -19.39
C ALA A 800 0.76 -16.47 -20.59
N MET A 801 1.07 -15.19 -20.37
CA MET A 801 1.38 -14.25 -21.46
C MET A 801 2.77 -14.47 -22.06
N LEU A 802 3.76 -14.86 -21.24
CA LEU A 802 5.11 -15.24 -21.71
C LEU A 802 5.07 -16.56 -22.49
N ASP A 803 4.37 -17.57 -21.96
CA ASP A 803 4.08 -18.83 -22.68
C ASP A 803 3.44 -18.58 -24.05
N ARG A 804 2.48 -17.65 -24.12
CA ARG A 804 1.82 -17.27 -25.37
C ARG A 804 2.79 -16.63 -26.36
N GLU A 805 3.65 -15.71 -25.92
CA GLU A 805 4.68 -15.13 -26.79
C GLU A 805 5.64 -16.18 -27.32
N ILE A 806 6.10 -17.13 -26.49
CA ILE A 806 6.97 -18.22 -26.93
C ILE A 806 6.28 -19.06 -28.01
N GLN A 807 5.02 -19.47 -27.79
CA GLN A 807 4.26 -20.24 -28.77
C GLN A 807 3.96 -19.47 -30.07
N GLU A 808 3.78 -18.15 -30.03
CA GLU A 808 3.58 -17.33 -31.22
C GLU A 808 4.89 -17.14 -32.01
N ARG A 809 6.03 -16.97 -31.32
CA ARG A 809 7.38 -16.96 -31.91
C ARG A 809 7.70 -18.31 -32.58
N GLU A 810 7.45 -19.44 -31.90
CA GLU A 810 7.65 -20.78 -32.48
C GLU A 810 6.82 -21.00 -33.75
N LYS A 811 5.53 -20.61 -33.75
CA LYS A 811 4.66 -20.70 -34.94
C LYS A 811 5.19 -19.85 -36.09
N ALA A 812 5.70 -18.65 -35.84
CA ALA A 812 6.26 -17.78 -36.88
C ALA A 812 7.56 -18.34 -37.50
N VAL A 813 8.43 -18.96 -36.69
CA VAL A 813 9.64 -19.65 -37.16
C VAL A 813 9.26 -20.89 -37.99
N VAL A 814 8.34 -21.74 -37.49
CA VAL A 814 7.87 -22.93 -38.21
C VAL A 814 7.15 -22.58 -39.52
N ALA A 815 6.46 -21.43 -39.58
CA ALA A 815 5.84 -20.92 -40.80
C ALA A 815 6.84 -20.34 -41.82
N GLY A 816 8.14 -20.28 -41.51
CA GLY A 816 9.15 -19.70 -42.38
C GLY A 816 9.07 -18.18 -42.54
N LEU A 817 8.30 -17.49 -41.69
CA LEU A 817 8.12 -16.04 -41.73
C LEU A 817 9.31 -15.28 -41.12
N VAL A 818 10.12 -15.95 -40.29
CA VAL A 818 11.30 -15.38 -39.62
C VAL A 818 12.54 -16.21 -39.95
N ALA A 819 13.45 -15.64 -40.74
CA ALA A 819 14.67 -16.31 -41.18
C ALA A 819 15.85 -16.04 -40.23
N SER A 820 16.02 -16.88 -39.19
CA SER A 820 17.23 -16.96 -38.34
C SER A 820 17.70 -15.67 -37.64
N ALA A 821 16.86 -14.63 -37.54
CA ALA A 821 17.17 -13.41 -36.80
C ALA A 821 17.15 -13.64 -35.28
N ARG A 822 17.92 -12.84 -34.53
CA ARG A 822 17.89 -12.85 -33.06
C ARG A 822 16.51 -12.38 -32.58
N PRO A 823 15.82 -13.13 -31.68
CA PRO A 823 14.56 -12.66 -31.13
C PRO A 823 14.78 -11.38 -30.29
N PRO A 824 13.80 -10.45 -30.26
CA PRO A 824 13.89 -9.29 -29.39
C PRO A 824 13.93 -9.71 -27.91
N GLU A 825 14.91 -9.18 -27.18
CA GLU A 825 15.03 -9.41 -25.74
C GLU A 825 13.83 -8.81 -25.01
N THR A 826 13.25 -9.59 -24.09
CA THR A 826 12.08 -9.15 -23.33
C THR A 826 12.54 -8.61 -21.98
N TRP A 827 12.26 -7.33 -21.73
CA TRP A 827 12.29 -6.73 -20.40
C TRP A 827 10.87 -6.67 -19.84
N LEU A 828 10.69 -6.77 -18.51
CA LEU A 828 9.39 -6.72 -17.85
C LEU A 828 9.27 -5.61 -16.79
N THR A 829 8.04 -5.28 -16.40
CA THR A 829 7.73 -4.41 -15.25
C THR A 829 7.15 -5.24 -14.11
N ILE A 830 7.71 -5.12 -12.90
CA ILE A 830 7.35 -5.90 -11.70
C ILE A 830 6.94 -5.03 -10.50
N ASN A 831 6.42 -3.81 -10.76
CA ASN A 831 5.92 -2.89 -9.72
C ASN A 831 4.93 -3.58 -8.74
N PRO A 832 5.05 -3.38 -7.41
CA PRO A 832 4.16 -3.99 -6.43
C PRO A 832 2.69 -3.58 -6.56
N VAL A 833 1.78 -4.40 -6.05
CA VAL A 833 0.36 -4.05 -5.98
C VAL A 833 0.07 -3.06 -4.82
N SER A 834 -0.93 -2.19 -5.05
CA SER A 834 -1.19 -1.01 -4.22
C SER A 834 -1.55 -1.34 -2.76
N ARG A 835 -0.89 -0.66 -1.81
CA ARG A 835 -1.15 -0.72 -0.36
C ARG A 835 -2.56 -0.26 0.04
N LYS A 836 -3.28 0.45 -0.85
CA LYS A 836 -4.68 0.85 -0.63
C LYS A 836 -5.69 -0.29 -0.87
N LYS A 837 -5.28 -1.37 -1.56
CA LYS A 837 -6.16 -2.47 -2.00
C LYS A 837 -5.81 -3.85 -1.43
N TYR A 838 -4.54 -4.08 -1.09
CA TYR A 838 -4.03 -5.40 -0.68
C TYR A 838 -3.23 -5.31 0.62
N ASP A 839 -3.35 -6.34 1.46
CA ASP A 839 -2.57 -6.46 2.69
C ASP A 839 -1.09 -6.77 2.41
N LEU A 840 -0.22 -6.55 3.40
CA LEU A 840 1.22 -6.74 3.27
C LEU A 840 1.61 -8.17 2.82
N ASN A 841 0.96 -9.22 3.34
CA ASN A 841 1.32 -10.58 2.94
C ASN A 841 0.94 -10.85 1.48
N SER A 842 -0.24 -10.39 1.05
CA SER A 842 -0.65 -10.49 -0.37
C SER A 842 0.30 -9.70 -1.29
N ARG A 843 0.72 -8.48 -0.90
CA ARG A 843 1.72 -7.67 -1.65
C ARG A 843 3.07 -8.38 -1.77
N ILE A 844 3.54 -8.99 -0.69
CA ILE A 844 4.79 -9.77 -0.64
C ILE A 844 4.70 -11.01 -1.54
N THR A 845 3.64 -11.82 -1.36
CA THR A 845 3.45 -13.06 -2.13
C THR A 845 3.37 -12.77 -3.62
N ASP A 846 2.57 -11.78 -4.04
CA ASP A 846 2.46 -11.39 -5.44
C ASP A 846 3.79 -10.92 -6.05
N LEU A 847 4.53 -10.03 -5.36
CA LEU A 847 5.84 -9.56 -5.84
C LEU A 847 6.84 -10.71 -6.00
N VAL A 848 6.95 -11.58 -4.99
CA VAL A 848 7.90 -12.71 -4.99
C VAL A 848 7.51 -13.75 -6.04
N LEU A 849 6.22 -14.05 -6.23
CA LEU A 849 5.76 -14.97 -7.27
C LEU A 849 5.96 -14.41 -8.68
N ARG A 850 5.85 -13.08 -8.89
CA ARG A 850 6.17 -12.45 -10.18
C ARG A 850 7.67 -12.51 -10.47
N MET A 851 8.52 -12.23 -9.48
CA MET A 851 9.98 -12.43 -9.61
C MET A 851 10.36 -13.89 -9.90
N ALA A 852 9.64 -14.86 -9.32
CA ALA A 852 9.80 -16.27 -9.65
C ALA A 852 9.37 -16.62 -11.08
N ALA A 853 8.24 -16.08 -11.56
CA ALA A 853 7.77 -16.25 -12.93
C ALA A 853 8.79 -15.73 -13.96
N THR A 854 9.44 -14.57 -13.71
CA THR A 854 10.47 -14.06 -14.63
C THR A 854 11.73 -14.93 -14.74
N ARG A 855 11.90 -15.94 -13.87
CA ARG A 855 12.98 -16.95 -13.97
C ARG A 855 12.52 -18.28 -14.59
N GLY A 856 11.24 -18.39 -14.95
CA GLY A 856 10.69 -19.47 -15.78
C GLY A 856 10.90 -19.26 -17.28
N HIS A 857 11.12 -18.02 -17.71
CA HIS A 857 11.11 -17.59 -19.12
C HIS A 857 12.42 -16.89 -19.52
N ASP A 858 12.63 -16.71 -20.83
CA ASP A 858 13.77 -15.97 -21.39
C ASP A 858 13.59 -14.43 -21.26
N VAL A 859 13.60 -13.98 -20.01
CA VAL A 859 13.47 -12.56 -19.61
C VAL A 859 14.85 -12.03 -19.24
N ALA A 860 15.35 -11.07 -20.00
CA ALA A 860 16.68 -10.50 -19.81
C ALA A 860 16.76 -9.58 -18.57
N ALA A 861 15.69 -8.83 -18.29
CA ALA A 861 15.60 -8.00 -17.08
C ALA A 861 14.14 -7.70 -16.67
N ALA A 862 13.90 -7.46 -15.38
CA ALA A 862 12.61 -7.13 -14.80
C ALA A 862 12.76 -5.94 -13.82
N PHE A 863 11.97 -4.88 -14.04
CA PHE A 863 12.19 -3.57 -13.43
C PHE A 863 11.12 -3.14 -12.42
N LEU A 864 11.57 -2.43 -11.37
CA LEU A 864 10.75 -1.47 -10.64
C LEU A 864 10.88 -0.08 -11.29
N SER A 865 9.79 0.42 -11.86
CA SER A 865 9.73 1.71 -12.58
C SER A 865 9.79 2.92 -11.65
N ASP A 866 9.24 2.79 -10.45
CA ASP A 866 9.30 3.80 -9.39
C ASP A 866 9.29 3.09 -8.01
N PRO A 867 10.47 2.88 -7.39
CA PRO A 867 10.55 2.27 -6.06
C PRO A 867 10.09 3.20 -4.92
N MET A 868 9.89 4.50 -5.18
CA MET A 868 9.44 5.51 -4.19
C MET A 868 7.93 5.80 -4.26
N ASN A 869 7.21 5.23 -5.23
CA ASN A 869 5.78 5.43 -5.40
C ASN A 869 5.01 5.08 -4.13
N GLU A 870 4.31 6.04 -3.51
CA GLU A 870 3.63 5.79 -2.23
C GLU A 870 2.66 4.59 -2.25
N GLU A 871 1.94 4.33 -3.34
CA GLU A 871 1.02 3.20 -3.37
C GLU A 871 1.73 1.84 -3.46
N ALA A 872 2.87 1.79 -4.14
CA ALA A 872 3.63 0.58 -4.44
C ALA A 872 5.00 0.53 -3.73
N ALA A 873 5.17 1.32 -2.67
CA ALA A 873 6.47 1.68 -2.11
C ALA A 873 7.36 0.48 -1.73
N VAL A 874 8.62 0.61 -2.13
CA VAL A 874 9.76 -0.24 -1.73
C VAL A 874 10.79 0.62 -0.98
N LEU A 875 10.82 1.92 -1.25
CA LEU A 875 11.49 2.96 -0.49
C LEU A 875 10.46 3.99 0.00
N THR A 876 10.76 4.66 1.11
CA THR A 876 10.08 5.92 1.48
C THR A 876 10.49 7.05 0.54
N SER A 877 9.77 8.17 0.58
CA SER A 877 10.13 9.42 -0.11
C SER A 877 11.54 9.93 0.23
N ASP A 878 12.00 9.70 1.46
CA ASP A 878 13.38 9.97 1.92
C ASP A 878 14.42 8.94 1.43
N GLY A 879 14.05 7.93 0.66
CA GLY A 879 14.95 6.87 0.21
C GLY A 879 15.39 5.91 1.31
N ARG A 880 14.61 5.78 2.40
CA ARG A 880 14.80 4.73 3.41
C ARG A 880 14.06 3.46 2.99
N PRO A 881 14.41 2.27 3.53
CA PRO A 881 13.68 1.04 3.27
C PRO A 881 12.19 1.14 3.63
N ASP A 882 11.30 0.64 2.78
CA ASP A 882 9.93 0.30 3.16
C ASP A 882 9.76 -1.24 3.27
N GLU A 883 8.60 -1.71 3.73
CA GLU A 883 8.32 -3.11 4.08
C GLU A 883 8.61 -4.11 2.94
N LEU A 884 8.57 -3.68 1.67
CA LEU A 884 8.82 -4.54 0.51
C LEU A 884 10.30 -4.67 0.10
N LEU A 885 11.23 -3.89 0.68
CA LEU A 885 12.64 -3.92 0.25
C LEU A 885 13.35 -5.23 0.58
N LEU A 886 13.10 -5.81 1.76
CA LEU A 886 13.69 -7.11 2.12
C LEU A 886 13.09 -8.29 1.33
N PRO A 887 11.76 -8.37 1.11
CA PRO A 887 11.17 -9.30 0.16
C PRO A 887 11.81 -9.22 -1.24
N PHE A 888 11.98 -8.01 -1.79
CA PHE A 888 12.66 -7.80 -3.08
C PHE A 888 14.13 -8.27 -3.04
N ARG A 889 14.91 -7.84 -2.04
CA ARG A 889 16.32 -8.27 -1.86
C ARG A 889 16.45 -9.78 -1.82
N THR A 890 15.65 -10.42 -0.97
CA THR A 890 15.73 -11.86 -0.70
C THR A 890 15.39 -12.65 -1.95
N ALA A 891 14.31 -12.29 -2.65
CA ALA A 891 13.96 -12.88 -3.92
C ALA A 891 15.05 -12.64 -4.98
N SER A 892 15.60 -11.42 -5.09
CA SER A 892 16.62 -11.11 -6.09
C SER A 892 17.89 -11.95 -5.92
N LEU A 893 18.44 -12.03 -4.69
CA LEU A 893 19.67 -12.77 -4.42
C LEU A 893 19.48 -14.30 -4.50
N LEU A 894 18.30 -14.82 -4.18
CA LEU A 894 18.01 -16.25 -4.25
C LEU A 894 17.57 -16.72 -5.63
N LEU A 895 16.94 -15.88 -6.44
CA LEU A 895 16.44 -16.25 -7.77
C LEU A 895 17.32 -15.75 -8.93
N GLY A 896 18.14 -14.73 -8.71
CA GLY A 896 18.77 -13.95 -9.79
C GLY A 896 19.65 -14.77 -10.74
N HIS A 897 20.74 -15.35 -10.23
CA HIS A 897 21.65 -16.20 -11.02
C HIS A 897 21.17 -17.67 -11.07
N ARG A 898 19.84 -17.89 -11.08
CA ARG A 898 19.24 -19.23 -11.09
C ARG A 898 18.13 -19.33 -12.14
N ASN A 899 17.94 -20.54 -12.65
CA ASN A 899 16.96 -20.86 -13.68
C ASN A 899 15.92 -21.84 -13.12
N ASN A 900 14.64 -21.67 -13.48
CA ASN A 900 13.59 -22.60 -13.10
C ASN A 900 13.89 -24.01 -13.66
N ALA A 901 13.84 -25.02 -12.79
CA ALA A 901 14.09 -26.42 -13.11
C ALA A 901 12.83 -27.30 -13.10
N GLY A 902 11.69 -26.77 -12.64
CA GLY A 902 10.43 -27.48 -12.45
C GLY A 902 9.91 -27.43 -11.01
N SER A 903 9.02 -28.37 -10.66
CA SER A 903 8.37 -28.43 -9.34
C SER A 903 8.19 -29.86 -8.83
N LEU A 904 8.10 -30.00 -7.51
CA LEU A 904 7.89 -31.26 -6.80
C LEU A 904 6.40 -31.47 -6.49
N ARG A 905 5.95 -32.73 -6.53
CA ARG A 905 4.64 -33.12 -5.99
C ARG A 905 4.78 -33.43 -4.50
N MET A 906 4.31 -32.52 -3.65
CA MET A 906 4.33 -32.64 -2.19
C MET A 906 3.08 -33.39 -1.66
N LYS A 907 3.15 -33.89 -0.42
CA LYS A 907 2.14 -34.81 0.16
C LYS A 907 0.83 -34.10 0.47
N ASN A 908 0.91 -32.88 1.01
CA ASN A 908 -0.26 -32.06 1.38
C ASN A 908 -0.58 -30.99 0.33
N GLY A 909 -0.04 -31.11 -0.88
CA GLY A 909 -0.40 -30.28 -2.04
C GLY A 909 0.21 -28.88 -2.06
N SER A 910 1.27 -28.62 -1.28
CA SER A 910 1.90 -27.29 -1.23
C SER A 910 2.58 -26.89 -2.55
N ASP A 911 2.34 -25.66 -3.00
CA ASP A 911 2.89 -25.11 -4.24
C ASP A 911 4.39 -24.81 -4.09
N ASN A 912 5.17 -25.03 -5.14
CA ASN A 912 6.62 -24.89 -5.10
C ASN A 912 7.28 -24.78 -6.48
N ILE A 913 8.48 -24.20 -6.53
CA ILE A 913 9.36 -24.12 -7.72
C ILE A 913 10.81 -24.36 -7.30
N ILE A 914 11.54 -25.17 -8.08
CA ILE A 914 12.99 -25.38 -7.93
C ILE A 914 13.74 -24.43 -8.85
N PHE A 915 14.75 -23.75 -8.30
CA PHE A 915 15.69 -22.91 -9.01
C PHE A 915 17.10 -23.52 -8.95
N ARG A 916 17.62 -23.89 -10.11
CA ARG A 916 18.97 -24.45 -10.30
C ARG A 916 19.98 -23.32 -10.50
N GLY A 917 21.11 -23.39 -9.83
CA GLY A 917 22.27 -22.52 -10.03
C GLY A 917 23.57 -23.24 -9.68
N ASP A 918 24.70 -22.72 -10.14
CA ASP A 918 25.96 -23.48 -10.26
C ASP A 918 26.57 -23.95 -8.93
N LYS A 919 26.35 -23.20 -7.85
CA LYS A 919 26.87 -23.49 -6.50
C LYS A 919 25.83 -24.14 -5.58
N GLU A 920 24.61 -23.62 -5.59
CA GLU A 920 23.53 -24.01 -4.67
C GLU A 920 22.18 -23.92 -5.38
N SER A 921 21.37 -24.98 -5.29
CA SER A 921 19.96 -24.94 -5.71
C SER A 921 19.04 -24.47 -4.58
N VAL A 922 17.89 -23.90 -4.95
CA VAL A 922 16.89 -23.31 -4.04
C VAL A 922 15.50 -23.87 -4.37
N LEU A 923 14.73 -24.25 -3.37
CA LEU A 923 13.32 -24.62 -3.50
C LEU A 923 12.47 -23.51 -2.86
N MET A 924 11.68 -22.79 -3.66
CA MET A 924 10.68 -21.86 -3.16
C MET A 924 9.38 -22.62 -2.87
N VAL A 925 8.75 -22.39 -1.72
CA VAL A 925 7.51 -23.09 -1.28
C VAL A 925 6.47 -22.09 -0.75
N TRP A 926 5.18 -22.32 -1.04
CA TRP A 926 4.05 -21.55 -0.50
C TRP A 926 2.76 -22.39 -0.49
N ALA A 927 1.74 -21.94 0.25
CA ALA A 927 0.44 -22.61 0.30
C ALA A 927 -0.69 -21.65 0.71
N ASN A 928 -1.83 -21.71 0.00
CA ASN A 928 -3.01 -20.87 0.27
C ASN A 928 -3.64 -21.13 1.66
N THR A 929 -3.51 -22.36 2.15
CA THR A 929 -3.82 -22.82 3.51
C THR A 929 -2.54 -23.23 4.21
N PRO A 930 -2.30 -22.87 5.49
CA PRO A 930 -1.11 -23.32 6.20
C PRO A 930 -1.01 -24.86 6.25
N THR A 931 0.15 -25.39 5.85
CA THR A 931 0.42 -26.83 5.75
C THR A 931 1.76 -27.18 6.41
N ILE A 932 1.95 -28.45 6.73
CA ILE A 932 3.24 -29.01 7.13
C ILE A 932 3.61 -30.11 6.14
N GLU A 933 4.72 -29.97 5.45
CA GLU A 933 5.26 -30.97 4.53
C GLU A 933 6.46 -31.68 5.18
N HIS A 934 6.66 -32.95 4.83
CA HIS A 934 7.75 -33.77 5.35
C HIS A 934 8.52 -34.37 4.17
N MET A 935 9.78 -33.97 3.98
CA MET A 935 10.60 -34.42 2.85
C MET A 935 12.08 -34.39 3.19
N TYR A 936 12.87 -35.37 2.72
CA TYR A 936 14.32 -35.33 2.81
C TYR A 936 14.91 -34.51 1.65
N LEU A 937 15.53 -33.37 1.91
CA LEU A 937 16.05 -32.44 0.89
C LEU A 937 17.59 -32.43 0.79
N GLY A 938 18.28 -33.22 1.61
CA GLY A 938 19.74 -33.20 1.78
C GLY A 938 20.11 -32.99 3.26
N GLU A 939 21.39 -32.84 3.57
CA GLU A 939 21.85 -32.67 4.96
C GLU A 939 21.95 -31.19 5.38
N ASN A 940 22.60 -30.35 4.58
CA ASN A 940 22.95 -28.96 4.95
C ASN A 940 21.87 -27.92 4.55
N VAL A 941 20.59 -28.30 4.60
CA VAL A 941 19.46 -27.49 4.13
C VAL A 941 19.03 -26.46 5.19
N TYR A 942 18.76 -25.22 4.76
CA TYR A 942 18.26 -24.16 5.63
C TYR A 942 17.09 -23.39 4.99
N GLU A 943 16.16 -22.97 5.84
CA GLU A 943 15.07 -22.06 5.48
C GLU A 943 15.57 -20.60 5.52
N VAL A 944 15.17 -19.82 4.54
CA VAL A 944 15.27 -18.35 4.52
C VAL A 944 13.86 -17.79 4.29
N ASP A 945 13.40 -16.92 5.19
CA ASP A 945 12.15 -16.17 5.00
C ASP A 945 12.37 -14.94 4.12
N VAL A 946 11.28 -14.35 3.59
CA VAL A 946 11.32 -13.13 2.77
C VAL A 946 12.00 -11.93 3.43
N TRP A 947 12.23 -11.97 4.75
CA TRP A 947 12.90 -10.91 5.51
C TRP A 947 14.42 -11.16 5.64
N GLY A 948 14.95 -12.19 4.98
CA GLY A 948 16.37 -12.54 4.99
C GLY A 948 16.82 -13.26 6.27
N ARG A 949 15.90 -13.83 7.07
CA ARG A 949 16.25 -14.56 8.30
C ARG A 949 16.49 -16.03 7.99
N ARG A 950 17.73 -16.48 8.21
CA ARG A 950 18.17 -17.87 8.06
C ARG A 950 17.86 -18.72 9.29
N THR A 951 17.24 -19.88 9.08
CA THR A 951 16.92 -20.89 10.11
C THR A 951 17.34 -22.29 9.62
N PRO A 952 18.15 -23.07 10.35
CA PRO A 952 18.53 -24.42 9.93
C PRO A 952 17.33 -25.37 9.97
N LEU A 953 17.16 -26.22 8.94
CA LEU A 953 16.10 -27.23 8.91
C LEU A 953 16.63 -28.58 9.40
N ASN A 954 16.48 -28.80 10.71
CA ASN A 954 16.86 -30.05 11.36
C ASN A 954 16.07 -31.25 10.83
N LEU A 955 16.75 -32.40 10.72
CA LEU A 955 16.13 -33.69 10.40
C LEU A 955 15.35 -34.23 11.61
N VAL A 956 14.09 -34.58 11.38
CA VAL A 956 13.16 -35.20 12.35
C VAL A 956 12.86 -36.63 11.89
N GLU A 957 12.62 -37.55 12.83
CA GLU A 957 12.12 -38.89 12.48
C GLU A 957 10.60 -38.88 12.25
N HIS A 958 10.18 -39.25 11.05
CA HIS A 958 8.78 -39.34 10.63
C HIS A 958 8.59 -40.55 9.71
N GLU A 959 7.52 -41.34 9.91
CA GLU A 959 7.26 -42.59 9.14
C GLU A 959 8.50 -43.54 9.08
N GLY A 960 9.30 -43.56 10.16
CA GLY A 960 10.52 -44.37 10.28
C GLY A 960 11.75 -43.83 9.53
N ARG A 961 11.77 -42.53 9.17
CA ARG A 961 12.78 -41.92 8.29
C ARG A 961 13.20 -40.55 8.78
N ARG A 962 14.47 -40.18 8.53
CA ARG A 962 15.00 -38.84 8.80
C ARG A 962 14.62 -37.89 7.65
N VAL A 963 13.80 -36.89 7.93
CA VAL A 963 13.27 -35.92 6.93
C VAL A 963 13.24 -34.52 7.52
N GLN A 964 13.31 -33.47 6.69
CA GLN A 964 12.99 -32.12 7.12
C GLN A 964 11.47 -31.97 7.32
N GLN A 965 11.07 -31.33 8.42
CA GLN A 965 9.72 -30.83 8.63
C GLN A 965 9.65 -29.37 8.18
N ILE A 966 8.76 -29.06 7.23
CA ILE A 966 8.67 -27.74 6.58
C ILE A 966 7.29 -27.17 6.88
N SER A 967 7.22 -26.04 7.57
CA SER A 967 5.96 -25.31 7.78
C SER A 967 5.75 -24.30 6.65
N VAL A 968 4.73 -24.53 5.84
CA VAL A 968 4.41 -23.74 4.65
C VAL A 968 3.16 -22.88 4.90
N GLY A 969 3.12 -21.68 4.33
CA GLY A 969 1.99 -20.76 4.42
C GLY A 969 1.91 -19.82 3.22
N ARG A 970 1.07 -18.79 3.31
CA ARG A 970 0.76 -17.89 2.18
C ARG A 970 1.94 -17.06 1.69
N VAL A 971 2.83 -16.66 2.60
CA VAL A 971 4.07 -15.96 2.27
C VAL A 971 5.10 -17.01 1.83
N PRO A 972 5.71 -16.87 0.63
CA PRO A 972 6.73 -17.80 0.17
C PRO A 972 7.92 -17.93 1.12
N LYS A 973 8.53 -19.10 1.13
CA LYS A 973 9.78 -19.40 1.82
C LYS A 973 10.77 -20.00 0.85
N PHE A 974 12.06 -19.83 1.11
CA PHE A 974 13.13 -20.40 0.29
C PHE A 974 13.91 -21.42 1.11
N LEU A 975 14.06 -22.64 0.58
CA LEU A 975 14.91 -23.67 1.17
C LEU A 975 16.18 -23.76 0.32
N VAL A 976 17.32 -23.43 0.93
CA VAL A 976 18.61 -23.25 0.26
C VAL A 976 19.55 -24.40 0.64
N GLY A 977 20.41 -24.81 -0.31
CA GLY A 977 21.33 -25.94 -0.11
C GLY A 977 20.67 -27.31 -0.31
N ILE A 978 19.59 -27.38 -1.10
CA ILE A 978 18.94 -28.64 -1.46
C ILE A 978 19.84 -29.49 -2.37
N ASP A 979 19.77 -30.81 -2.25
CA ASP A 979 20.38 -31.72 -3.21
C ASP A 979 19.64 -31.67 -4.55
N GLN A 980 20.29 -31.06 -5.55
CA GLN A 980 19.77 -30.94 -6.90
C GLN A 980 19.64 -32.30 -7.60
N SER A 981 20.56 -33.23 -7.37
CA SER A 981 20.52 -34.58 -7.98
C SER A 981 19.28 -35.33 -7.49
N LEU A 982 18.99 -35.21 -6.19
CA LEU A 982 17.83 -35.80 -5.55
C LEU A 982 16.53 -35.13 -6.02
N ALA A 983 16.53 -33.82 -6.22
CA ALA A 983 15.39 -33.07 -6.78
C ALA A 983 15.11 -33.45 -8.25
N ASP A 984 16.14 -33.48 -9.09
CA ASP A 984 16.06 -33.86 -10.50
C ASP A 984 15.59 -35.32 -10.67
N PHE A 985 16.07 -36.24 -9.83
CA PHE A 985 15.57 -37.62 -9.79
C PHE A 985 14.07 -37.65 -9.46
N ARG A 986 13.63 -36.95 -8.41
CA ARG A 986 12.21 -36.87 -8.01
C ARG A 986 11.29 -36.26 -9.07
N MET A 987 11.78 -35.36 -9.90
CA MET A 987 11.03 -34.80 -11.04
C MET A 987 10.94 -35.81 -12.21
N SER A 988 11.92 -36.70 -12.36
CA SER A 988 11.92 -37.73 -13.41
C SER A 988 10.88 -38.83 -13.20
N VAL A 989 10.55 -39.19 -11.95
CA VAL A 989 9.67 -40.32 -11.62
C VAL A 989 8.26 -40.10 -12.17
N ARG A 990 7.74 -41.01 -12.98
CA ARG A 990 6.39 -40.98 -13.56
C ARG A 990 5.76 -42.37 -13.49
N LEU A 991 4.43 -42.42 -13.44
CA LEU A 991 3.68 -43.65 -13.67
C LEU A 991 3.37 -43.73 -15.17
N ASP A 992 3.43 -44.93 -15.75
CA ASP A 992 3.08 -45.15 -17.16
C ASP A 992 1.57 -45.02 -17.43
N ARG A 993 0.75 -45.12 -16.37
CA ARG A 993 -0.71 -44.99 -16.38
C ARG A 993 -1.18 -44.11 -15.23
N THR A 994 -2.17 -43.27 -15.49
CA THR A 994 -2.83 -42.39 -14.49
C THR A 994 -4.19 -42.92 -14.02
N ARG A 995 -4.72 -43.98 -14.67
CA ARG A 995 -5.93 -44.71 -14.27
C ARG A 995 -5.65 -46.23 -14.27
N ILE A 996 -6.15 -46.94 -13.26
CA ILE A 996 -6.27 -48.40 -13.20
C ILE A 996 -7.76 -48.75 -13.38
N ASP A 997 -8.06 -49.78 -14.17
CA ASP A 997 -9.44 -50.19 -14.45
C ASP A 997 -10.08 -50.89 -13.23
N ALA A 998 -11.40 -50.81 -13.09
CA ALA A 998 -12.15 -51.35 -11.95
C ALA A 998 -12.35 -52.88 -12.01
N LEU A 999 -11.30 -53.61 -12.39
CA LEU A 999 -11.25 -55.06 -12.55
C LEU A 999 -10.75 -55.70 -11.25
N LEU A 1000 -11.68 -56.15 -10.40
CA LEU A 1000 -11.35 -56.74 -9.10
C LEU A 1000 -10.85 -58.19 -9.25
N GLY A 1001 -9.87 -58.58 -8.45
CA GLY A 1001 -9.24 -59.91 -8.49
C GLY A 1001 -8.34 -60.18 -9.69
N LEU A 1002 -8.30 -59.28 -10.69
CA LEU A 1002 -7.41 -59.38 -11.86
C LEU A 1002 -6.15 -58.55 -11.66
N GLN A 1003 -4.99 -59.15 -12.00
CA GLN A 1003 -3.69 -58.50 -11.96
C GLN A 1003 -3.52 -57.58 -13.18
N GLN A 1004 -3.22 -56.31 -12.92
CA GLN A 1004 -3.02 -55.25 -13.93
C GLN A 1004 -1.59 -54.70 -13.86
N PRO A 1005 -0.93 -54.42 -14.98
CA PRO A 1005 0.42 -53.84 -14.98
C PRO A 1005 0.38 -52.34 -14.60
N LEU A 1006 1.23 -51.96 -13.66
CA LEU A 1006 1.57 -50.58 -13.32
C LEU A 1006 3.09 -50.39 -13.46
N GLY A 1007 3.51 -49.56 -14.40
CA GLY A 1007 4.92 -49.25 -14.63
C GLY A 1007 5.34 -47.95 -13.98
N VAL A 1008 6.48 -47.98 -13.28
CA VAL A 1008 7.15 -46.77 -12.79
C VAL A 1008 8.34 -46.48 -13.72
N GLN A 1009 8.31 -45.32 -14.37
CA GLN A 1009 9.39 -44.79 -15.20
C GLN A 1009 10.21 -43.78 -14.41
N PHE A 1010 11.53 -43.83 -14.51
CA PHE A 1010 12.43 -42.86 -13.86
C PHE A 1010 13.78 -42.78 -14.57
N ARG A 1011 14.51 -41.69 -14.34
CA ARG A 1011 15.77 -41.38 -15.03
C ARG A 1011 16.88 -41.04 -14.04
N ASN A 1012 18.09 -41.50 -14.31
CA ASN A 1012 19.30 -41.06 -13.63
C ASN A 1012 19.68 -39.62 -14.07
N PRO A 1013 19.68 -38.62 -13.18
CA PRO A 1013 20.00 -37.25 -13.55
C PRO A 1013 21.50 -36.95 -13.58
N ILE A 1014 22.36 -37.80 -12.99
CA ILE A 1014 23.80 -37.53 -12.81
C ILE A 1014 24.67 -38.26 -13.85
N ASN A 1015 25.97 -37.94 -13.82
CA ASN A 1015 27.00 -38.53 -14.70
C ASN A 1015 27.66 -39.80 -14.10
N GLN A 1016 27.03 -40.41 -13.10
CA GLN A 1016 27.51 -41.62 -12.41
C GLN A 1016 26.38 -42.66 -12.38
N SER A 1017 26.69 -43.95 -12.29
CA SER A 1017 25.66 -44.98 -12.17
C SER A 1017 24.93 -44.89 -10.83
N LEU A 1018 23.64 -45.21 -10.81
CA LEU A 1018 22.82 -45.28 -9.59
C LEU A 1018 22.23 -46.69 -9.46
N ALA A 1019 22.30 -47.27 -8.27
CA ALA A 1019 21.71 -48.55 -7.92
C ALA A 1019 20.89 -48.45 -6.62
N GLY A 1020 19.90 -49.34 -6.48
CA GLY A 1020 19.02 -49.34 -5.32
C GLY A 1020 17.86 -50.32 -5.39
N GLU A 1021 17.02 -50.28 -4.36
CA GLU A 1021 15.69 -50.88 -4.38
C GLU A 1021 14.62 -49.81 -4.64
N MET A 1022 13.52 -50.20 -5.27
CA MET A 1022 12.28 -49.42 -5.27
C MET A 1022 11.15 -50.28 -4.70
N ALA A 1023 10.37 -49.68 -3.81
CA ALA A 1023 9.16 -50.26 -3.23
C ALA A 1023 7.94 -49.40 -3.55
N ILE A 1024 6.79 -50.05 -3.70
CA ILE A 1024 5.48 -49.38 -3.76
C ILE A 1024 4.76 -49.64 -2.44
N VAL A 1025 4.15 -48.62 -1.85
CA VAL A 1025 3.31 -48.76 -0.66
C VAL A 1025 1.84 -48.70 -1.08
N PRO A 1026 1.18 -49.85 -1.33
CA PRO A 1026 -0.22 -49.87 -1.74
C PRO A 1026 -1.16 -49.48 -0.59
N PRO A 1027 -2.37 -48.97 -0.88
CA PRO A 1027 -3.47 -48.95 0.08
C PRO A 1027 -3.91 -50.36 0.48
N ASP A 1028 -4.47 -50.54 1.68
CA ASP A 1028 -4.91 -51.83 2.27
C ASP A 1028 -5.94 -52.65 1.46
N SER A 1029 -6.41 -52.14 0.32
CA SER A 1029 -7.37 -52.78 -0.59
C SER A 1029 -6.72 -53.24 -1.91
N TRP A 1030 -5.40 -53.13 -2.03
CA TRP A 1030 -4.63 -53.49 -3.21
C TRP A 1030 -3.54 -54.47 -2.81
N ARG A 1031 -3.30 -55.48 -3.65
CA ARG A 1031 -2.22 -56.45 -3.48
C ARG A 1031 -1.23 -56.34 -4.64
N LEU A 1032 0.06 -56.39 -4.33
CA LEU A 1032 1.14 -56.41 -5.32
C LEU A 1032 1.63 -57.85 -5.57
N ASP A 1033 2.24 -58.08 -6.73
CA ASP A 1033 3.04 -59.26 -7.03
C ASP A 1033 4.30 -59.32 -6.14
N GLU A 1034 5.08 -58.24 -6.14
CA GLU A 1034 6.30 -58.07 -5.35
C GLU A 1034 6.33 -56.64 -4.82
N ALA A 1035 6.42 -56.45 -3.50
CA ALA A 1035 6.39 -55.11 -2.90
C ALA A 1035 7.70 -54.31 -3.12
N LYS A 1036 8.77 -54.96 -3.58
CA LYS A 1036 10.12 -54.41 -3.81
C LYS A 1036 10.70 -54.99 -5.08
N LYS A 1037 11.38 -54.17 -5.90
CA LYS A 1037 12.20 -54.62 -7.03
C LYS A 1037 13.54 -53.85 -7.07
N PRO A 1038 14.69 -54.52 -7.28
CA PRO A 1038 15.98 -53.85 -7.43
C PRO A 1038 16.08 -53.17 -8.80
N TRP A 1039 16.92 -52.14 -8.89
CA TRP A 1039 17.19 -51.41 -10.13
C TRP A 1039 18.62 -50.89 -10.18
N ASN A 1040 19.15 -50.75 -11.39
CA ASN A 1040 20.45 -50.15 -11.69
C ASN A 1040 20.27 -49.29 -12.95
N LEU A 1041 20.95 -48.14 -12.99
CA LEU A 1041 20.85 -47.13 -14.05
C LEU A 1041 22.23 -46.55 -14.37
N LEU A 1042 22.63 -46.65 -15.63
CA LEU A 1042 23.82 -45.99 -16.15
C LEU A 1042 23.65 -44.45 -16.15
N PRO A 1043 24.74 -43.67 -16.30
CA PRO A 1043 24.68 -42.21 -16.41
C PRO A 1043 23.66 -41.75 -17.46
N LYS A 1044 22.77 -40.82 -17.07
CA LYS A 1044 21.70 -40.24 -17.92
C LYS A 1044 20.66 -41.21 -18.49
N GLU A 1045 20.69 -42.50 -18.13
CA GLU A 1045 19.76 -43.54 -18.58
C GLU A 1045 18.36 -43.40 -17.95
N SER A 1046 17.34 -43.89 -18.66
CA SER A 1046 15.95 -44.00 -18.18
C SER A 1046 15.53 -45.47 -18.15
N THR A 1047 14.80 -45.90 -17.11
CA THR A 1047 14.26 -47.26 -16.99
C THR A 1047 12.76 -47.27 -16.71
N LYS A 1048 12.14 -48.45 -16.87
CA LYS A 1048 10.74 -48.75 -16.53
C LYS A 1048 10.73 -50.05 -15.70
N VAL A 1049 10.16 -50.00 -14.51
CA VAL A 1049 10.00 -51.17 -13.62
C VAL A 1049 8.51 -51.42 -13.42
N ASP A 1050 8.08 -52.64 -13.76
CA ASP A 1050 6.66 -53.01 -13.82
C ASP A 1050 6.25 -53.90 -12.64
N PHE A 1051 5.10 -53.55 -12.06
CA PHE A 1051 4.45 -54.24 -10.95
C PHE A 1051 3.08 -54.78 -11.37
N GLY A 1052 2.70 -55.92 -10.80
CA GLY A 1052 1.36 -56.48 -10.91
C GLY A 1052 0.48 -55.99 -9.75
N VAL A 1053 -0.48 -55.11 -10.05
CA VAL A 1053 -1.46 -54.60 -9.08
C VAL A 1053 -2.76 -55.39 -9.22
N THR A 1054 -3.20 -56.03 -8.14
CA THR A 1054 -4.50 -56.70 -8.05
C THR A 1054 -5.39 -55.95 -7.06
N LEU A 1055 -6.57 -55.51 -7.50
CA LEU A 1055 -7.53 -54.81 -6.65
C LEU A 1055 -8.41 -55.81 -5.88
N GLU A 1056 -8.54 -55.65 -4.58
CA GLU A 1056 -9.39 -56.52 -3.74
C GLU A 1056 -10.86 -56.09 -3.75
N ASN A 1057 -11.74 -56.97 -3.24
CA ASN A 1057 -13.20 -56.79 -3.28
C ASN A 1057 -13.74 -55.56 -2.53
N ASN A 1058 -12.92 -54.89 -1.73
CA ASN A 1058 -13.21 -53.66 -0.99
C ASN A 1058 -12.65 -52.38 -1.68
N ALA A 1059 -11.83 -52.50 -2.73
CA ALA A 1059 -11.18 -51.37 -3.39
C ALA A 1059 -12.22 -50.39 -3.97
N THR A 1060 -12.15 -49.12 -3.57
CA THR A 1060 -13.09 -48.07 -3.99
C THR A 1060 -12.58 -47.20 -5.13
N ILE A 1061 -13.48 -46.70 -5.96
CA ILE A 1061 -13.21 -45.68 -6.99
C ILE A 1061 -12.89 -44.34 -6.35
N GLY A 1062 -11.85 -43.70 -6.87
CA GLY A 1062 -11.35 -42.42 -6.39
C GLY A 1062 -9.92 -42.13 -6.88
N ALA A 1063 -9.39 -40.98 -6.48
CA ALA A 1063 -7.97 -40.66 -6.63
C ALA A 1063 -7.20 -41.06 -5.36
N TYR A 1064 -6.11 -41.78 -5.53
CA TYR A 1064 -5.21 -42.24 -4.46
C TYR A 1064 -3.85 -41.58 -4.60
N GLN A 1065 -3.20 -41.28 -3.48
CA GLN A 1065 -1.78 -40.94 -3.45
C GLN A 1065 -0.98 -42.22 -3.24
N LEU A 1066 -0.23 -42.64 -4.26
CA LEU A 1066 0.66 -43.79 -4.19
C LEU A 1066 2.06 -43.34 -3.75
N PRO A 1067 2.57 -43.75 -2.58
CA PRO A 1067 3.96 -43.52 -2.19
C PRO A 1067 4.87 -44.55 -2.87
N LEU A 1068 5.84 -44.04 -3.62
CA LEU A 1068 6.95 -44.79 -4.20
C LEU A 1068 8.19 -44.52 -3.36
N ASP A 1069 8.81 -45.56 -2.84
CA ASP A 1069 9.97 -45.46 -1.96
C ASP A 1069 11.22 -45.96 -2.70
N PHE A 1070 12.24 -45.13 -2.80
CA PHE A 1070 13.52 -45.47 -3.42
C PHE A 1070 14.60 -45.50 -2.34
N ALA A 1071 15.29 -46.62 -2.20
CA ALA A 1071 16.45 -46.79 -1.31
C ALA A 1071 17.71 -46.91 -2.17
N PHE A 1072 18.59 -45.92 -2.10
CA PHE A 1072 19.85 -45.88 -2.85
C PHE A 1072 20.96 -46.60 -2.10
N GLU A 1073 21.85 -47.29 -2.83
CA GLU A 1073 23.06 -47.94 -2.31
C GLU A 1073 24.20 -46.92 -1.99
N THR A 1074 23.86 -45.87 -1.25
CA THR A 1074 24.82 -44.86 -0.76
C THR A 1074 25.38 -45.23 0.61
N MET A 1075 26.48 -44.59 1.01
CA MET A 1075 26.99 -44.64 2.38
C MET A 1075 26.99 -43.23 2.99
N PRO A 1076 26.10 -42.91 3.96
CA PRO A 1076 25.03 -43.75 4.52
C PRO A 1076 23.90 -44.04 3.50
N PRO A 1077 23.08 -45.10 3.71
CA PRO A 1077 22.00 -45.45 2.78
C PRO A 1077 20.86 -44.42 2.81
N THR A 1078 20.57 -43.84 1.65
CA THR A 1078 19.57 -42.77 1.50
C THR A 1078 18.24 -43.35 1.05
N VAL A 1079 17.15 -43.04 1.76
CA VAL A 1079 15.78 -43.44 1.38
C VAL A 1079 14.91 -42.22 1.13
N ILE A 1080 14.28 -42.15 -0.04
CA ILE A 1080 13.32 -41.10 -0.39
C ILE A 1080 11.93 -41.67 -0.66
N ARG A 1081 10.92 -40.87 -0.33
CA ARG A 1081 9.52 -41.09 -0.72
C ARG A 1081 9.15 -40.12 -1.84
N VAL A 1082 8.36 -40.60 -2.80
CA VAL A 1082 7.86 -39.85 -3.96
C VAL A 1082 6.37 -40.17 -4.13
N HIS A 1083 5.51 -39.17 -3.97
CA HIS A 1083 4.06 -39.36 -4.11
C HIS A 1083 3.61 -39.17 -5.56
N ARG A 1084 2.73 -40.04 -6.05
CA ARG A 1084 2.08 -39.92 -7.36
C ARG A 1084 0.58 -40.20 -7.25
N THR A 1085 -0.22 -39.28 -7.78
CA THR A 1085 -1.67 -39.45 -7.87
C THR A 1085 -2.02 -40.48 -8.94
N ILE A 1086 -2.89 -41.42 -8.61
CA ILE A 1086 -3.43 -42.43 -9.53
C ILE A 1086 -4.94 -42.59 -9.28
N SER A 1087 -5.72 -42.77 -10.34
CA SER A 1087 -7.17 -42.96 -10.24
C SER A 1087 -7.54 -44.44 -10.38
N ILE A 1088 -8.48 -44.94 -9.56
CA ILE A 1088 -9.19 -46.18 -9.86
C ILE A 1088 -10.54 -45.80 -10.46
N GLY A 1089 -10.89 -46.37 -11.60
CA GLY A 1089 -12.21 -46.22 -12.19
C GLY A 1089 -12.37 -47.01 -13.48
N PRO A 1090 -13.60 -47.42 -13.83
CA PRO A 1090 -13.88 -48.09 -15.10
C PRO A 1090 -13.35 -47.25 -16.27
N GLU A 1091 -12.61 -47.85 -17.20
CA GLU A 1091 -12.12 -47.11 -18.35
C GLU A 1091 -13.28 -46.74 -19.31
N GLY A 1092 -13.44 -45.45 -19.59
CA GLY A 1092 -14.50 -44.91 -20.45
C GLY A 1092 -15.83 -44.62 -19.75
N PHE A 1093 -15.94 -44.82 -18.44
CA PHE A 1093 -17.14 -44.50 -17.66
C PHE A 1093 -16.78 -43.60 -16.47
N ASP A 1094 -17.64 -42.62 -16.18
CA ASP A 1094 -17.53 -41.80 -14.98
C ASP A 1094 -18.86 -41.88 -14.20
N ILE A 1095 -18.76 -42.04 -12.87
CA ILE A 1095 -19.90 -42.11 -11.95
C ILE A 1095 -19.91 -40.90 -11.01
N ARG A 1096 -21.08 -40.27 -10.89
CA ARG A 1096 -21.36 -39.20 -9.93
C ARG A 1096 -22.57 -39.62 -9.10
N VAL A 1097 -22.41 -39.67 -7.78
CA VAL A 1097 -23.52 -39.83 -6.85
C VAL A 1097 -23.80 -38.48 -6.19
N THR A 1098 -25.07 -38.12 -6.08
CA THR A 1098 -25.54 -36.93 -5.38
C THR A 1098 -26.69 -37.31 -4.47
N THR A 1099 -26.64 -36.85 -3.22
CA THR A 1099 -27.71 -37.04 -2.24
C THR A 1099 -28.50 -35.75 -2.08
N ARG A 1100 -29.78 -35.87 -1.73
CA ARG A 1100 -30.64 -34.76 -1.37
C ARG A 1100 -31.72 -35.22 -0.39
N LEU A 1101 -31.93 -34.47 0.70
CA LEU A 1101 -33.07 -34.71 1.58
C LEU A 1101 -34.35 -34.12 0.96
N ILE A 1102 -35.44 -34.89 1.04
CA ILE A 1102 -36.80 -34.47 0.73
C ILE A 1102 -37.58 -34.54 2.04
N ASP A 1103 -38.20 -33.42 2.45
CA ASP A 1103 -38.95 -33.38 3.70
C ASP A 1103 -40.43 -33.67 3.44
N ASP A 1104 -40.88 -34.82 3.93
CA ASP A 1104 -42.26 -35.32 3.80
C ASP A 1104 -43.02 -35.25 5.14
N GLY A 1105 -42.56 -34.43 6.09
CA GLY A 1105 -43.35 -33.98 7.25
C GLY A 1105 -43.14 -34.71 8.57
N GLN A 1106 -42.53 -35.91 8.57
CA GLN A 1106 -42.01 -36.55 9.79
C GLN A 1106 -40.51 -36.88 9.64
N ASP A 1107 -40.12 -38.03 9.08
CA ASP A 1107 -38.70 -38.45 9.09
C ASP A 1107 -37.90 -38.05 7.82
N GLY A 1108 -38.59 -37.64 6.76
CA GLY A 1108 -37.99 -37.29 5.47
C GLY A 1108 -37.42 -38.49 4.69
N ARG A 1109 -37.13 -38.28 3.40
CA ARG A 1109 -36.54 -39.29 2.50
C ARG A 1109 -35.22 -38.80 1.93
N LEU A 1110 -34.20 -39.67 1.94
CA LEU A 1110 -32.91 -39.39 1.32
C LEU A 1110 -32.94 -39.87 -0.13
N ARG A 1111 -33.06 -38.93 -1.08
CA ARG A 1111 -32.95 -39.23 -2.51
C ARG A 1111 -31.48 -39.29 -2.90
N VAL A 1112 -31.02 -40.48 -3.25
CA VAL A 1112 -29.70 -40.73 -3.83
C VAL A 1112 -29.84 -40.81 -5.34
N LYS A 1113 -29.47 -39.75 -6.06
CA LYS A 1113 -29.35 -39.73 -7.52
C LYS A 1113 -27.99 -40.29 -7.90
N ILE A 1114 -28.00 -41.45 -8.56
CA ILE A 1114 -26.85 -42.03 -9.27
C ILE A 1114 -26.90 -41.51 -10.71
N GLU A 1115 -25.79 -40.97 -11.18
CA GLU A 1115 -25.60 -40.46 -12.54
C GLU A 1115 -24.32 -41.09 -13.10
N MET A 1116 -24.43 -41.75 -14.26
CA MET A 1116 -23.26 -42.37 -14.91
C MET A 1116 -23.20 -41.94 -16.38
N VAL A 1117 -22.00 -41.55 -16.79
CA VAL A 1117 -21.67 -41.13 -18.16
C VAL A 1117 -20.90 -42.26 -18.82
N ASN A 1118 -21.32 -42.66 -20.02
CA ASN A 1118 -20.64 -43.65 -20.84
C ASN A 1118 -19.97 -42.95 -22.02
N HIS A 1119 -18.66 -42.72 -21.96
CA HIS A 1119 -17.90 -42.10 -23.06
C HIS A 1119 -17.54 -43.09 -24.18
N THR A 1120 -17.82 -44.38 -23.99
CA THR A 1120 -17.49 -45.42 -24.97
C THR A 1120 -18.48 -45.46 -26.13
N ASN A 1121 -18.09 -46.13 -27.21
CA ASN A 1121 -18.97 -46.43 -28.35
C ASN A 1121 -19.81 -47.71 -28.13
N ARG A 1122 -19.95 -48.24 -26.90
CA ARG A 1122 -20.62 -49.51 -26.59
C ARG A 1122 -21.84 -49.29 -25.69
N LEU A 1123 -22.87 -50.10 -25.87
CA LEU A 1123 -23.97 -50.22 -24.89
C LEU A 1123 -23.48 -51.05 -23.71
N THR A 1124 -23.70 -50.60 -22.48
CA THR A 1124 -23.27 -51.32 -21.26
C THR A 1124 -24.31 -51.23 -20.17
N ASN A 1125 -24.53 -52.34 -19.45
CA ASN A 1125 -25.52 -52.45 -18.38
C ASN A 1125 -24.81 -52.56 -17.03
N PHE A 1126 -25.14 -51.68 -16.09
CA PHE A 1126 -24.66 -51.73 -14.71
C PHE A 1126 -25.78 -52.00 -13.72
N ASP A 1127 -25.55 -52.95 -12.83
CA ASP A 1127 -26.44 -53.31 -11.72
C ASP A 1127 -25.99 -52.60 -10.44
N CYS A 1128 -26.64 -51.50 -10.09
CA CYS A 1128 -26.30 -50.64 -8.95
C CYS A 1128 -26.96 -51.12 -7.66
N LEU A 1129 -26.14 -51.59 -6.71
CA LEU A 1129 -26.50 -52.01 -5.36
C LEU A 1129 -26.08 -50.91 -4.37
N LEU A 1130 -27.05 -50.19 -3.80
CA LEU A 1130 -26.81 -49.16 -2.78
C LEU A 1130 -27.06 -49.73 -1.37
N PHE A 1131 -26.07 -49.63 -0.50
CA PHE A 1131 -26.10 -50.04 0.91
C PHE A 1131 -26.09 -48.80 1.82
N ALA A 1132 -26.96 -48.80 2.84
CA ALA A 1132 -27.04 -47.75 3.85
C ALA A 1132 -26.44 -48.21 5.18
N GLY A 1133 -25.32 -47.59 5.60
CA GLY A 1133 -24.72 -47.81 6.92
C GLY A 1133 -24.16 -49.22 7.12
N ARG A 1134 -24.45 -49.82 8.29
CA ARG A 1134 -23.92 -51.14 8.71
C ARG A 1134 -24.88 -52.30 8.43
N ASP A 1135 -26.12 -52.02 8.05
CA ASP A 1135 -27.15 -53.03 7.86
C ASP A 1135 -27.02 -53.74 6.51
N ARG A 1136 -27.47 -55.00 6.45
CA ARG A 1136 -27.43 -55.81 5.23
C ARG A 1136 -28.55 -55.47 4.22
N GLN A 1137 -29.25 -54.36 4.42
CA GLN A 1137 -30.30 -53.89 3.51
C GLN A 1137 -29.67 -53.13 2.34
N TYR A 1138 -30.10 -53.46 1.12
CA TYR A 1138 -29.64 -52.81 -0.09
C TYR A 1138 -30.78 -52.58 -1.10
N GLU A 1139 -30.73 -51.45 -1.79
CA GLU A 1139 -31.57 -51.15 -2.95
C GLU A 1139 -30.83 -51.52 -4.24
N ARG A 1140 -31.56 -52.10 -5.22
CA ARG A 1140 -31.01 -52.53 -6.52
C ARG A 1140 -31.67 -51.76 -7.66
N ARG A 1141 -30.87 -51.12 -8.52
CA ARG A 1141 -31.34 -50.42 -9.73
C ARG A 1141 -30.42 -50.73 -10.92
N VAL A 1142 -31.00 -51.14 -12.05
CA VAL A 1142 -30.23 -51.36 -13.30
C VAL A 1142 -30.16 -50.05 -14.10
N LEU A 1143 -28.95 -49.69 -14.53
CA LEU A 1143 -28.65 -48.59 -15.44
C LEU A 1143 -28.20 -49.19 -16.78
N VAL A 1144 -29.05 -49.06 -17.80
CA VAL A 1144 -28.69 -49.28 -19.21
C VAL A 1144 -28.05 -47.98 -19.72
N LEU A 1145 -26.82 -48.02 -20.22
CA LEU A 1145 -26.07 -46.85 -20.69
C LEU A 1145 -25.83 -46.87 -22.20
N PRO A 1146 -26.55 -46.06 -22.98
CA PRO A 1146 -26.27 -45.89 -24.40
C PRO A 1146 -24.84 -45.35 -24.65
N PRO A 1147 -24.26 -45.60 -25.84
CA PRO A 1147 -23.00 -45.00 -26.24
C PRO A 1147 -23.03 -43.47 -26.18
N ARG A 1148 -22.00 -42.85 -25.58
CA ARG A 1148 -21.82 -41.39 -25.47
C ARG A 1148 -22.96 -40.63 -24.76
N ASP A 1149 -23.72 -41.31 -23.91
CA ASP A 1149 -24.89 -40.77 -23.22
C ASP A 1149 -24.72 -40.75 -21.68
N THR A 1150 -25.56 -39.99 -20.99
CA THR A 1150 -25.59 -39.84 -19.53
C THR A 1150 -26.94 -40.29 -18.98
N VAL A 1151 -26.95 -41.37 -18.20
CA VAL A 1151 -28.17 -41.89 -17.59
C VAL A 1151 -28.13 -41.70 -16.09
N SER A 1152 -29.22 -41.20 -15.53
CA SER A 1152 -29.42 -41.10 -14.09
C SER A 1152 -30.63 -41.89 -13.59
N ARG A 1153 -30.53 -42.34 -12.34
CA ARG A 1153 -31.57 -43.07 -11.60
C ARG A 1153 -31.56 -42.60 -10.14
N ASN A 1154 -32.75 -42.52 -9.55
CA ASN A 1154 -32.93 -42.13 -8.16
C ASN A 1154 -33.25 -43.37 -7.32
N ILE A 1155 -32.72 -43.40 -6.10
CA ILE A 1155 -33.10 -44.32 -5.01
C ILE A 1155 -33.60 -43.44 -3.86
N ASP A 1156 -34.79 -43.71 -3.33
CA ASP A 1156 -35.41 -42.91 -2.27
C ASP A 1156 -35.44 -43.71 -0.96
N TRP A 1157 -34.48 -43.46 -0.08
CA TRP A 1157 -34.38 -44.18 1.20
C TRP A 1157 -35.31 -43.54 2.26
N PRO A 1158 -36.10 -44.33 3.02
CA PRO A 1158 -36.85 -43.83 4.17
C PRO A 1158 -35.92 -43.35 5.30
N ASN A 1159 -36.47 -42.60 6.26
CA ASN A 1159 -35.77 -42.07 7.44
C ASN A 1159 -34.48 -41.30 7.08
N GLY A 1160 -34.59 -40.43 6.07
CA GLY A 1160 -33.44 -39.75 5.46
C GLY A 1160 -32.66 -38.86 6.43
N LYS A 1161 -33.29 -38.37 7.51
CA LYS A 1161 -32.65 -37.56 8.56
C LYS A 1161 -31.61 -38.37 9.36
N ASP A 1162 -31.91 -39.63 9.70
CA ASP A 1162 -31.02 -40.52 10.46
C ASP A 1162 -29.79 -40.96 9.65
N LEU A 1163 -29.90 -40.90 8.32
CA LEU A 1163 -28.82 -41.27 7.40
C LEU A 1163 -27.84 -40.14 7.12
N LEU A 1164 -28.14 -38.88 7.47
CA LEU A 1164 -27.22 -37.76 7.22
C LEU A 1164 -25.90 -37.92 7.99
N GLY A 1165 -24.77 -37.67 7.33
CA GLY A 1165 -23.44 -37.92 7.87
C GLY A 1165 -23.06 -39.41 7.97
N THR A 1166 -23.96 -40.35 7.67
CA THR A 1166 -23.59 -41.76 7.54
C THR A 1166 -22.84 -42.00 6.23
N ARG A 1167 -21.90 -42.95 6.26
CA ARG A 1167 -21.11 -43.35 5.10
C ARG A 1167 -21.84 -44.46 4.35
N MET A 1168 -22.40 -44.13 3.20
CA MET A 1168 -23.07 -45.07 2.29
C MET A 1168 -22.06 -45.74 1.36
N TRP A 1169 -22.49 -46.84 0.73
CA TRP A 1169 -21.68 -47.59 -0.22
C TRP A 1169 -22.52 -48.01 -1.42
N LEU A 1170 -22.06 -47.67 -2.62
CA LEU A 1170 -22.66 -48.05 -3.88
C LEU A 1170 -21.72 -49.05 -4.58
N ARG A 1171 -22.22 -50.23 -4.93
CA ARG A 1171 -21.54 -51.19 -5.79
C ARG A 1171 -22.30 -51.31 -7.10
N ALA A 1172 -21.72 -50.84 -8.21
CA ALA A 1172 -22.27 -51.10 -9.54
C ALA A 1172 -21.49 -52.22 -10.25
N ILE A 1173 -22.19 -53.25 -10.71
CA ILE A 1173 -21.59 -54.44 -11.35
C ILE A 1173 -21.95 -54.42 -12.84
N GLU A 1174 -20.97 -54.51 -13.72
CA GLU A 1174 -21.19 -54.68 -15.17
C GLU A 1174 -21.84 -56.05 -15.42
N GLN A 1175 -22.98 -56.10 -16.13
CA GLN A 1175 -23.70 -57.36 -16.35
C GLN A 1175 -23.03 -58.27 -17.38
N ASP A 1176 -22.42 -57.65 -18.40
CA ASP A 1176 -21.83 -58.32 -19.56
C ASP A 1176 -20.28 -58.32 -19.51
N GLY A 1177 -19.70 -58.10 -18.33
CA GLY A 1177 -18.25 -57.93 -18.13
C GLY A 1177 -17.80 -58.04 -16.67
N ASN A 1178 -16.52 -57.77 -16.42
CA ASN A 1178 -15.86 -58.05 -15.14
C ASN A 1178 -15.64 -56.78 -14.26
N ARG A 1179 -16.19 -55.62 -14.65
CA ARG A 1179 -15.97 -54.36 -13.92
C ARG A 1179 -16.90 -54.23 -12.71
N VAL A 1180 -16.31 -53.96 -11.54
CA VAL A 1180 -17.05 -53.74 -10.29
C VAL A 1180 -16.66 -52.41 -9.66
N ILE A 1181 -17.61 -51.49 -9.74
CA ILE A 1181 -17.53 -50.09 -9.32
C ILE A 1181 -17.96 -50.01 -7.85
N ASN A 1182 -17.05 -50.16 -6.89
CA ASN A 1182 -17.32 -49.80 -5.50
C ASN A 1182 -17.09 -48.28 -5.32
N HIS A 1183 -18.07 -47.52 -4.85
CA HIS A 1183 -17.94 -46.10 -4.53
C HIS A 1183 -18.51 -45.84 -3.14
N SER A 1184 -17.81 -45.06 -2.31
CA SER A 1184 -18.25 -44.74 -0.95
C SER A 1184 -18.32 -43.23 -0.77
N PHE A 1185 -19.44 -42.76 -0.22
CA PHE A 1185 -19.75 -41.35 -0.05
C PHE A 1185 -20.47 -41.12 1.28
N GLU A 1186 -20.42 -39.89 1.75
CA GLU A 1186 -21.15 -39.42 2.93
C GLU A 1186 -22.51 -38.85 2.49
N ALA A 1187 -23.58 -39.23 3.17
CA ALA A 1187 -24.91 -38.71 2.86
C ALA A 1187 -25.06 -37.25 3.31
N LYS A 1188 -25.36 -36.36 2.36
CA LYS A 1188 -25.50 -34.91 2.55
C LYS A 1188 -26.92 -34.43 2.20
N PRO A 1189 -27.43 -33.39 2.88
CA PRO A 1189 -28.79 -32.90 2.70
C PRO A 1189 -29.02 -32.21 1.34
#